data_AF-H8YYG0-F1
#
_entry.id   AF-H8YYG0-F1
#
_cell.length_a   1.000
_cell.length_b   1.000
_cell.length_c   1.000
_cell.angle_alpha   90.00
_cell.angle_beta   90.00
_cell.angle_gamma   90.00
#
_symmetry.space_group_name_H-M   'P 1'
#
loop_
_entity.id
_entity.type
_entity.pdbx_description
1 polymer ?
#
loop_
_entity_poly.entity_id
_entity_poly.type
_entity_poly.pdbx_seq_one_letter_code
_entity_poly.pdbx_strand_id
1 'polypeptide(L)'
;MTLFSYRFLRQITFVLLMPCLAGASLAQNQPPPHDVPGARAATTAVPPAASGTLASITARETAEANGNDTAGDNIPSNPLNDLVRILAGLRVSEQSRYADLMDSAAWQNYHQRIQQTWQRYDTQQHEKVEAFRDQWLPPETHQGRDLLYPFAGADFLYADLFFPQATNIYMFGLEPLGEIPGRERLNSAYYNGVIRSTEDLLRLTFFRTKAMREDFRHNGTVPLLSYFIVHRGHSIQDITYLRLDETGMPYQAQPQDASGARIAFYDARSSRMRYIWYWRGDLSNQGLASTPGLAAYITGLPPSNLYMKAASYLCHHQGFENACTLFRDRALLSLQEDSGMPLRFFPEEDWNQTFFGQYRDPISVFTDGLYRQNNALRNAFATADRVHDLPFPLGYHASARADNLMLAVRRDQANEATPDSAPAKERVPEQEVAPQITDQAPAATPRPADTQEAPALPSPEQPPVAAAAPKPTTIPAPEPTVAATPPKPSQETRPEIQPVVANAPHQDKAVNLQQQLDAAGITYKINESGTIWLIQPVDNSRTQLTFLAPDPKPVGGLAMRDIWSVGYLSEDDALSVDTTTQLLKDNAATDEGAWELGRFLGKAAGIFRTRIPADADWQTISQTLRIVATTADRKERVLMGNDNL
;
A
#
# COMPACT_ATOMS: atom_id res chain seq x y z
N MET A 1 -13.90 -34.84 0.83
CA MET A 1 -13.22 -36.14 1.02
C MET A 1 -12.18 -35.99 2.12
N THR A 2 -11.91 -37.05 2.87
CA THR A 2 -11.23 -36.97 4.19
C THR A 2 -10.03 -37.91 4.23
N LEU A 3 -9.04 -37.57 5.08
CA LEU A 3 -8.01 -38.45 5.69
C LEU A 3 -6.93 -39.12 4.81
N PHE A 4 -5.66 -38.76 5.10
CA PHE A 4 -4.51 -39.63 5.48
C PHE A 4 -3.37 -38.63 5.88
N SER A 5 -2.79 -38.51 7.09
CA SER A 5 -2.32 -39.44 8.14
C SER A 5 -1.12 -40.32 7.70
N TYR A 6 -0.02 -40.54 8.45
CA TYR A 6 0.45 -40.03 9.77
C TYR A 6 1.94 -40.48 10.02
N ARG A 7 2.74 -39.65 10.72
CA ARG A 7 3.80 -39.98 11.74
C ARG A 7 5.09 -40.85 11.49
N PHE A 8 6.03 -40.60 12.44
CA PHE A 8 7.20 -41.37 12.96
C PHE A 8 8.58 -41.14 12.30
N LEU A 9 9.66 -40.62 12.93
CA LEU A 9 10.12 -40.32 14.33
C LEU A 9 10.97 -41.41 15.05
N ARG A 10 12.26 -41.12 15.30
CA ARG A 10 13.17 -41.49 16.44
C ARG A 10 14.64 -41.22 16.03
N GLN A 11 15.64 -40.99 16.88
CA GLN A 11 15.87 -41.04 18.34
C GLN A 11 16.80 -39.84 18.72
N ILE A 12 16.96 -39.36 19.97
CA ILE A 12 17.54 -39.97 21.19
C ILE A 12 16.93 -39.28 22.45
N THR A 13 16.97 -39.90 23.64
CA THR A 13 16.36 -39.36 24.91
C THR A 13 17.08 -39.91 26.17
N PHE A 14 16.86 -39.28 27.34
CA PHE A 14 17.23 -39.67 28.75
C PHE A 14 18.70 -39.39 29.19
N VAL A 15 19.09 -39.03 30.45
CA VAL A 15 18.55 -39.02 31.85
C VAL A 15 19.11 -37.73 32.58
N LEU A 16 18.41 -36.85 33.33
CA LEU A 16 17.77 -36.86 34.68
C LEU A 16 18.69 -36.63 35.93
N LEU A 17 18.27 -35.73 36.86
CA LEU A 17 18.57 -35.56 38.33
C LEU A 17 19.49 -34.42 38.91
N MET A 18 19.14 -34.06 40.16
CA MET A 18 19.40 -32.88 41.05
C MET A 18 20.45 -33.22 42.19
N PRO A 19 20.69 -32.45 43.30
CA PRO A 19 20.58 -31.00 43.64
C PRO A 19 21.77 -30.40 44.50
N CYS A 20 21.62 -29.15 44.98
CA CYS A 20 22.27 -28.37 46.07
C CYS A 20 23.35 -28.94 47.04
N LEU A 21 24.34 -28.08 47.36
CA LEU A 21 24.88 -27.69 48.71
C LEU A 21 25.98 -26.61 48.49
N ALA A 22 25.83 -25.34 48.91
CA ALA A 22 26.00 -24.76 50.26
C ALA A 22 27.47 -24.47 50.66
N GLY A 23 27.76 -23.19 50.97
CA GLY A 23 29.02 -22.72 51.55
C GLY A 23 28.97 -21.22 51.85
N ALA A 24 28.92 -20.84 53.13
CA ALA A 24 28.74 -19.46 53.59
C ALA A 24 29.72 -19.09 54.72
N SER A 25 30.16 -17.83 54.74
CA SER A 25 30.69 -17.11 55.92
C SER A 25 30.78 -15.62 55.55
N LEU A 26 29.95 -14.70 56.06
CA LEU A 26 29.86 -14.12 57.41
C LEU A 26 31.08 -13.33 57.89
N ALA A 27 30.93 -12.00 57.94
CA ALA A 27 31.46 -11.10 58.98
C ALA A 27 30.60 -9.81 59.03
N GLN A 28 30.34 -9.29 60.24
CA GLN A 28 29.53 -8.09 60.52
C GLN A 28 30.41 -7.00 61.16
N ASN A 29 30.10 -5.70 60.99
CA ASN A 29 29.79 -4.74 62.08
C ASN A 29 29.89 -3.23 61.72
N GLN A 30 29.20 -2.45 62.56
CA GLN A 30 28.68 -1.07 62.49
C GLN A 30 29.68 0.12 62.72
N PRO A 31 29.22 1.41 62.67
CA PRO A 31 30.02 2.67 62.53
C PRO A 31 30.14 3.45 63.88
N PRO A 32 30.22 4.82 64.02
CA PRO A 32 30.55 5.98 63.14
C PRO A 32 31.74 6.83 63.72
N PRO A 33 31.93 8.19 63.51
CA PRO A 33 31.06 9.29 64.02
C PRO A 33 30.98 10.59 63.15
N HIS A 34 30.45 11.67 63.74
CA HIS A 34 30.03 12.97 63.15
C HIS A 34 31.14 14.01 62.91
N ASP A 35 30.87 15.05 62.10
CA ASP A 35 30.90 16.47 62.57
C ASP A 35 30.29 17.51 61.59
N VAL A 36 29.76 18.62 62.12
CA VAL A 36 29.10 19.77 61.44
C VAL A 36 29.33 21.04 62.28
N PRO A 37 29.71 22.22 61.73
CA PRO A 37 28.82 23.40 61.86
C PRO A 37 28.95 24.54 60.80
N GLY A 38 27.87 25.35 60.66
CA GLY A 38 27.91 26.76 60.18
C GLY A 38 27.45 27.00 58.73
N ALA A 39 26.20 27.32 58.37
CA ALA A 39 25.21 28.31 58.85
C ALA A 39 25.41 29.76 58.35
N ARG A 40 24.60 30.20 57.37
CA ARG A 40 23.64 31.33 57.51
C ARG A 40 22.73 31.49 56.29
N ALA A 41 21.51 31.98 56.53
CA ALA A 41 20.47 32.21 55.53
C ALA A 41 20.33 33.72 55.20
N ALA A 42 19.69 34.02 54.06
CA ALA A 42 18.99 35.28 53.84
C ALA A 42 17.78 35.05 52.89
N THR A 43 16.65 35.66 53.24
CA THR A 43 15.35 35.54 52.55
C THR A 43 15.03 36.85 51.81
N THR A 44 13.93 36.89 51.06
CA THR A 44 13.28 38.07 50.41
C THR A 44 13.90 38.50 49.07
N ALA A 45 13.18 39.04 48.08
CA ALA A 45 11.76 39.46 48.04
C ALA A 45 11.12 39.30 46.64
N VAL A 46 9.78 39.34 46.57
CA VAL A 46 8.95 39.58 45.37
C VAL A 46 8.67 41.09 45.26
N PRO A 47 8.73 41.72 44.07
CA PRO A 47 7.56 42.44 43.52
C PRO A 47 7.54 42.46 41.96
N PRO A 48 6.69 43.25 41.25
CA PRO A 48 5.30 42.88 40.96
C PRO A 48 4.93 42.98 39.46
N ALA A 49 3.69 42.64 39.11
CA ALA A 49 3.13 42.85 37.77
C ALA A 49 2.66 44.30 37.53
N ALA A 50 2.75 44.78 36.28
CA ALA A 50 2.06 45.97 35.77
C ALA A 50 1.87 45.89 34.24
N SER A 51 0.85 46.58 33.72
CA SER A 51 0.23 46.34 32.39
C SER A 51 0.69 47.25 31.25
N GLY A 52 0.40 46.83 30.00
CA GLY A 52 0.40 47.66 28.77
C GLY A 52 1.69 47.58 27.93
N THR A 53 1.70 47.78 26.60
CA THR A 53 0.64 48.00 25.59
C THR A 53 1.19 47.57 24.21
N LEU A 54 0.34 47.35 23.20
CA LEU A 54 0.74 47.03 21.81
C LEU A 54 1.75 48.04 21.21
N ALA A 55 2.76 47.55 20.48
CA ALA A 55 3.23 48.12 19.20
C ALA A 55 4.37 47.30 18.54
N SER A 56 4.63 47.58 17.26
CA SER A 56 5.79 47.18 16.43
C SER A 56 6.03 45.69 16.17
N ILE A 57 5.26 45.19 15.19
CA ILE A 57 5.76 44.29 14.15
C ILE A 57 7.00 44.93 13.50
N THR A 58 8.21 44.37 13.69
CA THR A 58 9.37 44.42 12.76
C THR A 58 10.59 43.67 13.34
N ALA A 59 10.58 42.33 13.26
CA ALA A 59 11.78 41.49 13.47
C ALA A 59 11.58 40.08 12.88
N ARG A 60 11.18 40.00 11.60
CA ARG A 60 11.00 38.74 10.86
C ARG A 60 11.49 38.88 9.42
N GLU A 61 12.77 39.17 9.28
CA GLU A 61 13.54 39.13 8.04
C GLU A 61 15.01 38.86 8.43
N THR A 62 15.71 37.98 7.70
CA THR A 62 17.01 37.34 8.00
C THR A 62 17.01 36.10 8.91
N ALA A 63 16.12 35.13 8.62
CA ALA A 63 16.24 33.75 9.08
C ALA A 63 15.91 32.75 7.94
N GLU A 64 16.42 33.03 6.74
CA GLU A 64 16.40 32.11 5.59
C GLU A 64 17.85 31.89 5.11
N ALA A 65 18.10 30.70 4.54
CA ALA A 65 19.41 30.22 4.09
C ALA A 65 20.47 30.01 5.19
N ASN A 66 20.24 29.01 6.07
CA ASN A 66 21.29 28.06 6.47
C ASN A 66 20.64 26.72 6.88
N GLY A 67 21.33 25.61 6.58
CA GLY A 67 20.78 24.26 6.75
C GLY A 67 20.54 23.88 8.22
N ASN A 68 19.51 23.07 8.45
CA ASN A 68 19.11 22.60 9.79
C ASN A 68 20.01 21.45 10.31
N ASP A 69 21.33 21.69 10.34
CA ASP A 69 22.37 20.72 10.73
C ASP A 69 22.71 20.77 12.24
N THR A 70 22.08 21.65 13.02
CA THR A 70 22.40 21.89 14.46
C THR A 70 21.45 21.20 15.45
N ALA A 71 20.58 20.30 14.99
CA ALA A 71 19.71 19.50 15.87
C ALA A 71 20.43 18.32 16.58
N GLY A 72 21.76 18.21 16.45
CA GLY A 72 22.53 17.04 16.91
C GLY A 72 23.09 17.09 18.34
N ASP A 73 23.24 18.28 18.94
CA ASP A 73 24.24 18.50 20.00
C ASP A 73 23.82 18.10 21.44
N ASN A 74 22.63 17.53 21.66
CA ASN A 74 22.18 17.11 23.00
C ASN A 74 21.36 15.80 23.04
N ILE A 75 21.34 15.02 21.97
CA ILE A 75 20.70 13.70 21.97
C ILE A 75 21.78 12.64 22.26
N PRO A 76 21.64 11.78 23.30
CA PRO A 76 22.59 10.71 23.56
C PRO A 76 22.81 9.85 22.31
N SER A 77 24.07 9.59 21.95
CA SER A 77 24.41 8.88 20.71
C SER A 77 23.76 7.50 20.67
N ASN A 78 22.73 7.34 19.84
CA ASN A 78 22.06 6.07 19.61
C ASN A 78 22.54 5.49 18.27
N PRO A 79 23.31 4.39 18.26
CA PRO A 79 23.82 3.81 17.02
C PRO A 79 22.73 3.43 16.01
N LEU A 80 21.52 3.09 16.47
CA LEU A 80 20.38 2.84 15.58
C LEU A 80 19.92 4.12 14.89
N ASN A 81 19.79 5.22 15.63
CA ASN A 81 19.43 6.52 15.08
C ASN A 81 20.48 7.01 14.08
N ASP A 82 21.76 6.93 14.43
CA ASP A 82 22.86 7.33 13.56
C ASP A 82 22.88 6.53 12.24
N LEU A 83 22.69 5.21 12.33
CA LEU A 83 22.60 4.35 11.16
C LEU A 83 21.40 4.75 10.27
N VAL A 84 20.22 5.00 10.85
CA VAL A 84 19.04 5.46 10.09
C VAL A 84 19.25 6.85 9.50
N ARG A 85 19.92 7.77 10.19
CA ARG A 85 20.27 9.09 9.63
C ARG A 85 21.19 8.95 8.42
N ILE A 86 22.23 8.12 8.50
CA ILE A 86 23.12 7.84 7.36
C ILE A 86 22.35 7.18 6.20
N LEU A 87 21.49 6.20 6.49
CA LEU A 87 20.57 5.57 5.53
C LEU A 87 19.68 6.60 4.83
N ALA A 88 19.21 7.60 5.58
CA ALA A 88 18.39 8.70 5.08
C ALA A 88 19.18 9.86 4.42
N GLY A 89 20.51 9.76 4.29
CA GLY A 89 21.32 10.85 3.73
C GLY A 89 21.34 12.10 4.62
N LEU A 90 21.18 11.92 5.93
CA LEU A 90 21.32 12.93 6.97
C LEU A 90 22.68 12.78 7.69
N ARG A 91 23.29 13.91 8.05
CA ARG A 91 24.57 13.92 8.78
C ARG A 91 24.40 13.41 10.21
N VAL A 92 25.50 12.85 10.75
CA VAL A 92 25.65 12.41 12.14
C VAL A 92 26.88 13.08 12.76
N SER A 93 27.02 13.01 14.08
CA SER A 93 28.22 13.51 14.77
C SER A 93 29.48 12.80 14.29
N GLU A 94 30.61 13.51 14.25
CA GLU A 94 31.95 12.94 13.99
C GLU A 94 32.33 11.86 15.02
N GLN A 95 31.71 11.88 16.20
CA GLN A 95 31.89 10.86 17.24
C GLN A 95 31.12 9.56 16.95
N SER A 96 30.26 9.55 15.92
CA SER A 96 29.48 8.37 15.54
C SER A 96 30.37 7.29 14.93
N ARG A 97 30.10 6.03 15.29
CA ARG A 97 30.75 4.83 14.71
C ARG A 97 30.45 4.60 13.21
N TYR A 98 29.67 5.48 12.60
CA TYR A 98 29.28 5.50 11.18
C TYR A 98 29.74 6.77 10.46
N ALA A 99 30.49 7.67 11.11
CA ALA A 99 30.96 8.91 10.52
C ALA A 99 31.80 8.68 9.25
N ASP A 100 32.57 7.58 9.22
CA ASP A 100 33.39 7.14 8.09
C ASP A 100 32.60 6.90 6.79
N LEU A 101 31.29 6.67 6.87
CA LEU A 101 30.43 6.50 5.71
C LEU A 101 30.16 7.84 4.99
N MET A 102 30.24 8.97 5.71
CA MET A 102 30.03 10.31 5.17
C MET A 102 31.19 10.80 4.29
N ASP A 103 32.38 10.21 4.43
CA ASP A 103 33.57 10.56 3.65
C ASP A 103 33.49 10.05 2.20
N SER A 104 32.60 9.09 1.93
CA SER A 104 32.46 8.52 0.59
C SER A 104 31.76 9.48 -0.38
N ALA A 105 32.36 9.69 -1.56
CA ALA A 105 31.75 10.49 -2.63
C ALA A 105 30.34 9.99 -3.03
N ALA A 106 30.10 8.68 -2.91
CA ALA A 106 28.78 8.08 -3.13
C ALA A 106 27.74 8.61 -2.13
N TRP A 107 28.08 8.65 -0.83
CA TRP A 107 27.18 9.18 0.19
C TRP A 107 27.03 10.71 0.10
N GLN A 108 28.11 11.44 -0.21
CA GLN A 108 28.04 12.91 -0.36
C GLN A 108 27.12 13.33 -1.51
N ASN A 109 27.20 12.65 -2.66
CA ASN A 109 26.28 12.87 -3.79
C ASN A 109 24.83 12.50 -3.43
N TYR A 110 24.64 11.40 -2.69
CA TYR A 110 23.33 10.96 -2.20
C TYR A 110 22.71 11.98 -1.25
N HIS A 111 23.44 12.41 -0.22
CA HIS A 111 23.06 13.47 0.73
C HIS A 111 22.61 14.73 -0.01
N GLN A 112 23.41 15.26 -0.94
CA GLN A 112 23.06 16.46 -1.71
C GLN A 112 21.74 16.29 -2.50
N ARG A 113 21.53 15.14 -3.15
CA ARG A 113 20.29 14.89 -3.91
C ARG A 113 19.07 14.80 -2.99
N ILE A 114 19.18 14.09 -1.85
CA ILE A 114 18.10 13.97 -0.88
C ILE A 114 17.74 15.32 -0.26
N GLN A 115 18.72 16.15 0.13
CA GLN A 115 18.47 17.49 0.65
C GLN A 115 17.68 18.36 -0.35
N GLN A 116 18.03 18.33 -1.63
CA GLN A 116 17.28 19.05 -2.67
C GLN A 116 15.85 18.54 -2.86
N THR A 117 15.64 17.22 -2.75
CA THR A 117 14.29 16.63 -2.84
C THR A 117 13.42 17.07 -1.67
N TRP A 118 13.94 17.04 -0.44
CA TRP A 118 13.21 17.46 0.75
C TRP A 118 12.93 18.96 0.79
N GLN A 119 13.89 19.83 0.44
CA GLN A 119 13.66 21.28 0.38
C GLN A 119 12.53 21.66 -0.60
N ARG A 120 12.39 20.93 -1.72
CA ARG A 120 11.26 21.10 -2.66
C ARG A 120 9.95 20.60 -2.06
N TYR A 121 9.97 19.47 -1.35
CA TYR A 121 8.78 18.96 -0.67
C TYR A 121 8.28 19.92 0.41
N ASP A 122 9.19 20.43 1.24
CA ASP A 122 8.86 21.31 2.36
C ASP A 122 8.09 22.56 1.89
N THR A 123 8.68 23.29 0.94
CA THR A 123 8.12 24.53 0.38
C THR A 123 6.86 24.31 -0.48
N GLN A 124 6.67 23.13 -1.09
CA GLN A 124 5.54 22.89 -2.00
C GLN A 124 4.33 22.21 -1.32
N GLN A 125 4.57 21.46 -0.24
CA GLN A 125 3.58 20.60 0.41
C GLN A 125 3.47 20.84 1.91
N HIS A 126 4.54 20.55 2.66
CA HIS A 126 4.58 20.51 4.13
C HIS A 126 3.95 21.75 4.76
N GLU A 127 4.41 22.96 4.40
CA GLU A 127 3.91 24.22 4.96
C GLU A 127 2.39 24.41 4.76
N LYS A 128 1.86 23.97 3.63
CA LYS A 128 0.42 24.07 3.30
C LYS A 128 -0.41 23.07 4.07
N VAL A 129 0.13 21.87 4.31
CA VAL A 129 -0.53 20.84 5.13
C VAL A 129 -0.57 21.27 6.60
N GLU A 130 0.50 21.88 7.12
CA GLU A 130 0.50 22.42 8.49
C GLU A 130 -0.41 23.64 8.64
N ALA A 131 -0.38 24.59 7.69
CA ALA A 131 -1.31 25.73 7.70
C ALA A 131 -2.79 25.28 7.61
N PHE A 132 -3.08 24.26 6.80
CA PHE A 132 -4.42 23.65 6.72
C PHE A 132 -4.81 22.96 8.02
N ARG A 133 -3.90 22.19 8.64
CA ARG A 133 -4.13 21.56 9.94
C ARG A 133 -4.52 22.61 10.97
N ASP A 134 -3.68 23.63 11.13
CA ASP A 134 -3.85 24.67 12.16
C ASP A 134 -5.10 25.52 11.94
N GLN A 135 -5.63 25.57 10.70
CA GLN A 135 -6.88 26.25 10.36
C GLN A 135 -8.13 25.38 10.57
N TRP A 136 -8.09 24.08 10.24
CA TRP A 136 -9.29 23.25 10.05
C TRP A 136 -9.44 22.08 11.03
N LEU A 137 -8.35 21.58 11.62
CA LEU A 137 -8.44 20.48 12.57
C LEU A 137 -8.73 21.03 13.97
N PRO A 138 -9.74 20.50 14.69
CA PRO A 138 -10.05 20.94 16.06
C PRO A 138 -8.83 20.81 16.99
N PRO A 139 -8.58 21.75 17.92
CA PRO A 139 -7.44 21.68 18.84
C PRO A 139 -7.34 20.36 19.62
N GLU A 140 -8.48 19.73 19.90
CA GLU A 140 -8.61 18.45 20.60
C GLU A 140 -7.99 17.29 19.82
N THR A 141 -7.87 17.39 18.49
CA THR A 141 -7.12 16.41 17.67
C THR A 141 -5.65 16.35 18.02
N HIS A 142 -5.11 17.44 18.58
CA HIS A 142 -3.72 17.57 18.99
C HIS A 142 -3.53 17.33 20.49
N GLN A 143 -4.57 17.43 21.31
CA GLN A 143 -4.46 17.26 22.77
C GLN A 143 -4.49 15.78 23.18
N GLY A 144 -3.42 15.06 22.85
CA GLY A 144 -3.13 13.73 23.41
C GLY A 144 -3.98 12.57 22.87
N ARG A 145 -4.72 12.77 21.78
CA ARG A 145 -5.40 11.69 21.06
C ARG A 145 -4.40 10.88 20.24
N ASP A 146 -4.52 9.56 20.30
CA ASP A 146 -3.77 8.66 19.44
C ASP A 146 -4.32 8.67 18.00
N LEU A 147 -3.53 8.15 17.07
CA LEU A 147 -3.87 8.08 15.65
C LEU A 147 -4.08 6.62 15.22
N LEU A 148 -5.21 6.37 14.60
CA LEU A 148 -5.57 5.13 13.92
C LEU A 148 -5.45 5.37 12.41
N TYR A 149 -4.52 4.69 11.74
CA TYR A 149 -4.26 4.84 10.31
C TYR A 149 -4.24 3.46 9.62
N PRO A 150 -5.42 2.90 9.30
CA PRO A 150 -5.53 1.67 8.54
C PRO A 150 -5.20 1.88 7.06
N PHE A 151 -4.74 0.83 6.39
CA PHE A 151 -4.33 0.83 4.98
C PHE A 151 -3.19 1.82 4.64
N ALA A 152 -2.40 2.21 5.63
CA ALA A 152 -1.41 3.29 5.53
C ALA A 152 -0.12 2.91 4.79
N GLY A 153 0.23 1.62 4.75
CA GLY A 153 1.56 1.18 4.36
C GLY A 153 2.64 1.86 5.21
N ALA A 154 3.60 2.52 4.56
CA ALA A 154 4.71 3.23 5.22
C ALA A 154 4.51 4.76 5.33
N ASP A 155 3.27 5.26 5.30
CA ASP A 155 3.00 6.71 5.34
C ASP A 155 3.10 7.31 6.76
N PHE A 156 4.32 7.52 7.25
CA PHE A 156 4.53 8.34 8.45
C PHE A 156 4.37 9.84 8.17
N LEU A 157 4.58 10.28 6.93
CA LEU A 157 4.73 11.69 6.59
C LEU A 157 3.42 12.46 6.84
N TYR A 158 2.30 11.98 6.31
CA TYR A 158 1.01 12.63 6.56
C TYR A 158 0.48 12.38 7.98
N ALA A 159 0.86 11.26 8.61
CA ALA A 159 0.57 11.01 10.02
C ALA A 159 1.21 12.07 10.94
N ASP A 160 2.48 12.43 10.72
CA ASP A 160 3.16 13.48 11.48
C ASP A 160 2.68 14.89 11.12
N LEU A 161 2.36 15.15 9.85
CA LEU A 161 1.90 16.47 9.41
C LEU A 161 0.54 16.83 10.00
N PHE A 162 -0.46 15.95 9.89
CA PHE A 162 -1.81 16.21 10.43
C PHE A 162 -1.93 15.98 11.94
N PHE A 163 -1.19 15.01 12.50
CA PHE A 163 -1.31 14.60 13.91
C PHE A 163 0.05 14.61 14.64
N PRO A 164 0.76 15.76 14.68
CA PRO A 164 2.13 15.85 15.24
C PRO A 164 2.21 15.53 16.73
N GLN A 165 1.09 15.58 17.46
CA GLN A 165 1.02 15.32 18.90
C GLN A 165 0.49 13.93 19.27
N ALA A 166 0.14 13.07 18.30
CA ALA A 166 -0.33 11.71 18.58
C ALA A 166 0.78 10.86 19.22
N THR A 167 0.51 10.26 20.38
CA THR A 167 1.51 9.51 21.16
C THR A 167 1.71 8.11 20.57
N ASN A 168 0.61 7.39 20.31
CA ASN A 168 0.60 6.15 19.57
C ASN A 168 0.02 6.38 18.16
N ILE A 169 0.65 5.79 17.16
CA ILE A 169 0.23 5.78 15.76
C ILE A 169 0.04 4.32 15.34
N TYR A 170 -1.21 3.85 15.34
CA TYR A 170 -1.61 2.49 15.00
C TYR A 170 -1.78 2.35 13.49
N MET A 171 -0.81 1.74 12.82
CA MET A 171 -0.77 1.59 11.36
C MET A 171 -1.04 0.14 10.96
N PHE A 172 -1.80 -0.06 9.87
CA PHE A 172 -2.11 -1.40 9.37
C PHE A 172 -1.88 -1.50 7.86
N GLY A 173 -1.30 -2.61 7.41
CA GLY A 173 -1.00 -2.87 6.00
C GLY A 173 -0.76 -4.35 5.68
N LEU A 174 -0.43 -4.64 4.43
CA LEU A 174 -0.06 -5.99 3.96
C LEU A 174 1.46 -6.13 3.73
N GLU A 175 2.15 -4.99 3.68
CA GLU A 175 3.55 -4.83 3.36
C GLU A 175 4.45 -5.57 4.37
N PRO A 176 5.57 -6.16 3.93
CA PRO A 176 6.52 -6.81 4.82
C PRO A 176 7.14 -5.79 5.78
N LEU A 177 7.47 -6.23 7.00
CA LEU A 177 8.12 -5.37 8.00
C LEU A 177 9.51 -4.92 7.51
N GLY A 178 10.33 -5.86 7.04
CA GLY A 178 11.73 -5.60 6.72
C GLY A 178 12.56 -5.29 7.96
N GLU A 179 13.86 -5.07 7.77
CA GLU A 179 14.82 -4.79 8.83
C GLU A 179 15.74 -3.63 8.43
N ILE A 180 16.18 -2.84 9.41
CA ILE A 180 17.16 -1.77 9.18
C ILE A 180 18.44 -2.42 8.61
N PRO A 181 18.84 -2.11 7.37
CA PRO A 181 19.97 -2.78 6.75
C PRO A 181 21.28 -2.40 7.45
N GLY A 182 22.18 -3.38 7.60
CA GLY A 182 23.50 -3.16 8.18
C GLY A 182 24.41 -2.33 7.28
N ARG A 183 25.52 -1.86 7.86
CA ARG A 183 26.46 -0.94 7.18
C ARG A 183 27.11 -1.54 5.92
N GLU A 184 27.15 -2.86 5.80
CA GLU A 184 27.63 -3.59 4.63
C GLU A 184 26.72 -3.42 3.39
N ARG A 185 25.44 -3.08 3.59
CA ARG A 185 24.50 -2.77 2.49
C ARG A 185 24.55 -1.31 2.03
N LEU A 186 25.27 -0.43 2.74
CA LEU A 186 25.37 1.00 2.44
C LEU A 186 26.35 1.27 1.29
N ASN A 187 25.81 1.34 0.08
CA ASN A 187 26.56 1.59 -1.15
C ASN A 187 25.69 2.32 -2.20
N SER A 188 26.29 2.69 -3.33
CA SER A 188 25.61 3.42 -4.41
C SER A 188 24.33 2.76 -4.93
N ALA A 189 24.24 1.42 -4.94
CA ALA A 189 23.03 0.73 -5.37
C ALA A 189 21.90 0.89 -4.36
N TYR A 190 22.21 0.82 -3.06
CA TYR A 190 21.26 1.13 -1.98
C TYR A 190 20.78 2.58 -2.06
N TYR A 191 21.71 3.55 -2.15
CA TYR A 191 21.36 4.98 -2.24
C TYR A 191 20.44 5.27 -3.43
N ASN A 192 20.74 4.72 -4.61
CA ASN A 192 19.86 4.85 -5.79
C ASN A 192 18.48 4.20 -5.59
N GLY A 193 18.39 3.10 -4.83
CA GLY A 193 17.12 2.50 -4.43
C GLY A 193 16.29 3.41 -3.52
N VAL A 194 16.89 4.00 -2.48
CA VAL A 194 16.19 4.94 -1.59
C VAL A 194 15.72 6.17 -2.36
N ILE A 195 16.55 6.73 -3.26
CA ILE A 195 16.15 7.88 -4.05
C ILE A 195 14.91 7.56 -4.92
N ARG A 196 14.91 6.45 -5.68
CA ARG A 196 13.78 6.07 -6.54
C ARG A 196 12.48 5.88 -5.75
N SER A 197 12.56 5.15 -4.63
CA SER A 197 11.41 4.88 -3.77
C SER A 197 10.88 6.11 -3.02
N THR A 198 11.72 7.10 -2.73
CA THR A 198 11.31 8.31 -1.99
C THR A 198 10.86 9.45 -2.90
N GLU A 199 11.45 9.60 -4.09
CA GLU A 199 11.01 10.59 -5.09
C GLU A 199 9.56 10.36 -5.52
N ASP A 200 9.12 9.11 -5.67
CA ASP A 200 7.73 8.82 -6.08
C ASP A 200 6.71 9.14 -4.97
N LEU A 201 7.00 8.84 -3.69
CA LEU A 201 6.09 9.22 -2.59
C LEU A 201 6.00 10.75 -2.43
N LEU A 202 7.14 11.43 -2.38
CA LEU A 202 7.20 12.88 -2.16
C LEU A 202 6.59 13.67 -3.33
N ARG A 203 6.66 13.13 -4.55
CA ARG A 203 6.03 13.72 -5.75
C ARG A 203 4.54 13.44 -5.85
N LEU A 204 4.10 12.20 -5.57
CA LEU A 204 2.74 11.75 -5.87
C LEU A 204 1.79 11.81 -4.67
N THR A 205 2.30 12.03 -3.45
CA THR A 205 1.55 12.04 -2.17
C THR A 205 0.98 10.68 -1.75
N PHE A 206 1.21 9.62 -2.51
CA PHE A 206 0.80 8.25 -2.18
C PHE A 206 1.75 7.20 -2.77
N PHE A 207 1.74 6.00 -2.17
CA PHE A 207 2.53 4.86 -2.62
C PHE A 207 1.94 4.24 -3.89
N ARG A 208 2.68 4.25 -5.01
CA ARG A 208 2.30 3.46 -6.20
C ARG A 208 2.65 1.98 -5.97
N THR A 209 1.64 1.21 -5.57
CA THR A 209 1.71 -0.18 -5.09
C THR A 209 2.30 -1.22 -6.04
N LYS A 210 2.56 -0.92 -7.32
CA LYS A 210 3.36 -1.81 -8.20
C LYS A 210 4.86 -1.50 -8.09
N ALA A 211 5.30 -0.32 -8.55
CA ALA A 211 6.72 0.07 -8.57
C ALA A 211 7.38 -0.02 -7.19
N MET A 212 6.68 0.36 -6.12
CA MET A 212 7.25 0.32 -4.78
C MET A 212 7.23 -1.08 -4.15
N ARG A 213 6.43 -2.04 -4.63
CA ARG A 213 6.38 -3.40 -4.03
C ARG A 213 7.69 -4.16 -4.18
N GLU A 214 8.49 -3.86 -5.21
CA GLU A 214 9.79 -4.49 -5.41
C GLU A 214 10.92 -3.80 -4.63
N ASP A 215 10.87 -2.49 -4.45
CA ASP A 215 11.74 -1.78 -3.50
C ASP A 215 11.39 -2.19 -2.04
N PHE A 216 10.10 -2.35 -1.71
CA PHE A 216 9.63 -2.89 -0.43
C PHE A 216 10.03 -4.35 -0.21
N ARG A 217 10.20 -5.17 -1.24
CA ARG A 217 10.74 -6.54 -1.10
C ARG A 217 12.19 -6.56 -0.59
N HIS A 218 12.95 -5.47 -0.79
CA HIS A 218 14.35 -5.37 -0.38
C HIS A 218 14.58 -4.53 0.89
N ASN A 219 13.64 -3.62 1.22
CA ASN A 219 13.75 -2.69 2.34
C ASN A 219 12.61 -2.81 3.37
N GLY A 220 11.38 -3.18 2.99
CA GLY A 220 10.23 -3.28 3.90
C GLY A 220 9.74 -1.96 4.51
N THR A 221 8.72 -2.08 5.36
CA THR A 221 7.97 -0.94 5.94
C THR A 221 8.74 -0.24 7.06
N VAL A 222 9.39 -0.98 7.95
CA VAL A 222 10.08 -0.45 9.13
C VAL A 222 11.22 0.50 8.77
N PRO A 223 12.12 0.19 7.81
CA PRO A 223 13.16 1.14 7.39
C PRO A 223 12.61 2.38 6.70
N LEU A 224 11.48 2.29 5.99
CA LEU A 224 10.90 3.45 5.30
C LEU A 224 10.14 4.37 6.26
N LEU A 225 9.41 3.82 7.23
CA LEU A 225 8.89 4.59 8.37
C LEU A 225 10.03 5.28 9.12
N SER A 226 11.12 4.55 9.37
CA SER A 226 12.32 5.06 10.05
C SER A 226 12.98 6.22 9.28
N TYR A 227 13.08 6.11 7.96
CA TYR A 227 13.55 7.18 7.06
C TYR A 227 12.71 8.46 7.20
N PHE A 228 11.37 8.34 7.17
CA PHE A 228 10.50 9.50 7.33
C PHE A 228 10.52 10.10 8.74
N ILE A 229 10.66 9.27 9.79
CA ILE A 229 10.83 9.73 11.17
C ILE A 229 12.04 10.67 11.28
N VAL A 230 13.22 10.26 10.81
CA VAL A 230 14.43 11.09 10.94
C VAL A 230 14.40 12.34 10.06
N HIS A 231 13.74 12.30 8.90
CA HIS A 231 13.54 13.49 8.06
C HIS A 231 12.57 14.51 8.66
N ARG A 232 11.61 14.08 9.49
CA ARG A 232 10.74 14.96 10.28
C ARG A 232 11.42 15.54 11.53
N GLY A 233 12.73 15.37 11.68
CA GLY A 233 13.53 15.89 12.80
C GLY A 233 13.43 15.07 14.08
N HIS A 234 12.76 13.92 14.04
CA HIS A 234 12.64 13.01 15.18
C HIS A 234 13.86 12.10 15.30
N SER A 235 14.11 11.55 16.49
CA SER A 235 15.22 10.60 16.72
C SER A 235 14.72 9.24 17.19
N ILE A 236 15.07 8.18 16.46
CA ILE A 236 14.68 6.81 16.77
C ILE A 236 15.39 6.33 18.03
N GLN A 237 14.64 5.69 18.92
CA GLN A 237 15.15 5.16 20.19
C GLN A 237 15.22 3.63 20.20
N ASP A 238 14.16 2.96 19.72
CA ASP A 238 14.06 1.50 19.69
C ASP A 238 13.19 1.01 18.52
N ILE A 239 13.44 -0.20 18.04
CA ILE A 239 12.60 -0.93 17.09
C ILE A 239 12.38 -2.34 17.64
N THR A 240 11.18 -2.59 18.16
CA THR A 240 10.78 -3.89 18.69
C THR A 240 9.96 -4.66 17.64
N TYR A 241 10.36 -5.88 17.28
CA TYR A 241 9.54 -6.78 16.44
C TYR A 241 8.55 -7.57 17.31
N LEU A 242 7.31 -7.70 16.83
CA LEU A 242 6.17 -8.14 17.62
C LEU A 242 5.30 -9.18 16.90
N ARG A 243 4.56 -9.96 17.71
CA ARG A 243 3.38 -10.73 17.30
C ARG A 243 2.23 -10.40 18.24
N LEU A 244 1.01 -10.75 17.83
CA LEU A 244 -0.16 -10.76 18.70
C LEU A 244 -0.45 -12.20 19.14
N ASP A 245 -0.84 -12.38 20.40
CA ASP A 245 -1.47 -13.63 20.85
C ASP A 245 -2.97 -13.68 20.49
N GLU A 246 -3.66 -14.76 20.86
CA GLU A 246 -5.09 -14.95 20.57
C GLU A 246 -6.00 -13.93 21.27
N THR A 247 -5.53 -13.28 22.34
CA THR A 247 -6.25 -12.21 23.04
C THR A 247 -6.00 -10.82 22.44
N GLY A 248 -5.10 -10.73 21.46
CA GLY A 248 -4.67 -9.47 20.87
C GLY A 248 -3.63 -8.73 21.70
N MET A 249 -2.93 -9.40 22.63
CA MET A 249 -1.84 -8.77 23.37
C MET A 249 -0.52 -8.87 22.59
N PRO A 250 0.24 -7.77 22.45
CA PRO A 250 1.52 -7.78 21.74
C PRO A 250 2.64 -8.39 22.59
N TYR A 251 3.40 -9.31 22.00
CA TYR A 251 4.61 -9.89 22.60
C TYR A 251 5.79 -9.84 21.61
N GLN A 252 7.01 -9.79 22.15
CA GLN A 252 8.22 -9.69 21.34
C GLN A 252 8.48 -10.97 20.53
N ALA A 253 8.84 -10.80 19.27
CA ALA A 253 9.19 -11.87 18.34
C ALA A 253 10.50 -11.58 17.63
N GLN A 254 11.08 -12.59 16.98
CA GLN A 254 12.21 -12.40 16.07
C GLN A 254 11.70 -11.79 14.75
N PRO A 255 12.52 -10.98 14.03
CA PRO A 255 12.06 -10.25 12.84
C PRO A 255 11.42 -11.13 11.76
N GLN A 256 11.97 -12.33 11.52
CA GLN A 256 11.45 -13.28 10.52
C GLN A 256 10.09 -13.90 10.89
N ASP A 257 9.75 -13.93 12.18
CA ASP A 257 8.53 -14.54 12.72
C ASP A 257 7.46 -13.49 13.06
N ALA A 258 7.80 -12.21 12.95
CA ALA A 258 6.98 -11.09 13.40
C ALA A 258 5.86 -10.72 12.42
N SER A 259 4.71 -10.33 12.99
CA SER A 259 3.56 -9.79 12.26
C SER A 259 3.33 -8.29 12.54
N GLY A 260 4.12 -7.69 13.42
CA GLY A 260 4.14 -6.24 13.62
C GLY A 260 5.48 -5.73 14.12
N ALA A 261 5.60 -4.41 14.20
CA ALA A 261 6.76 -3.73 14.76
C ALA A 261 6.33 -2.48 15.52
N ARG A 262 7.00 -2.20 16.63
CA ARG A 262 6.91 -0.93 17.35
C ARG A 262 8.17 -0.13 17.12
N ILE A 263 8.04 1.07 16.55
CA ILE A 263 9.13 2.04 16.42
C ILE A 263 8.93 3.10 17.49
N ALA A 264 9.81 3.14 18.49
CA ALA A 264 9.83 4.21 19.49
C ALA A 264 10.75 5.33 19.03
N PHE A 265 10.26 6.57 19.02
CA PHE A 265 11.01 7.74 18.60
C PHE A 265 10.76 8.93 19.54
N TYR A 266 11.75 9.79 19.64
CA TYR A 266 11.71 11.02 20.42
C TYR A 266 11.44 12.20 19.49
N ASP A 267 10.36 12.94 19.76
CA ASP A 267 10.08 14.21 19.12
C ASP A 267 10.69 15.35 19.94
N ALA A 268 11.74 15.96 19.40
CA ALA A 268 12.41 17.09 20.04
C ALA A 268 11.52 18.34 20.13
N ARG A 269 10.53 18.51 19.24
CA ARG A 269 9.65 19.69 19.21
C ARG A 269 8.67 19.68 20.39
N SER A 270 8.07 18.53 20.69
CA SER A 270 7.18 18.36 21.84
C SER A 270 7.87 17.84 23.12
N SER A 271 9.15 17.44 23.02
CA SER A 271 9.92 16.78 24.08
C SER A 271 9.26 15.50 24.61
N ARG A 272 8.68 14.69 23.72
CA ARG A 272 7.91 13.49 24.06
C ARG A 272 8.40 12.25 23.32
N MET A 273 8.25 11.10 23.96
CA MET A 273 8.30 9.80 23.29
C MET A 273 6.99 9.55 22.53
N ARG A 274 7.11 9.07 21.30
CA ARG A 274 6.01 8.67 20.43
C ARG A 274 6.32 7.29 19.84
N TYR A 275 5.26 6.59 19.42
CA TYR A 275 5.34 5.18 19.03
C TYR A 275 4.54 4.93 17.76
N ILE A 276 5.17 4.40 16.72
CA ILE A 276 4.44 3.72 15.65
C ILE A 276 4.22 2.28 16.07
N TRP A 277 3.00 1.80 15.96
CA TRP A 277 2.61 0.40 16.11
C TRP A 277 2.10 -0.09 14.75
N TYR A 278 2.99 -0.66 13.94
CA TYR A 278 2.64 -1.16 12.61
C TYR A 278 2.29 -2.66 12.69
N TRP A 279 1.14 -3.04 12.14
CA TRP A 279 0.70 -4.43 12.03
C TRP A 279 0.48 -4.84 10.58
N ARG A 280 1.12 -5.94 10.20
CA ARG A 280 0.89 -6.64 8.95
C ARG A 280 -0.25 -7.64 9.11
N GLY A 281 -1.32 -7.48 8.35
CA GLY A 281 -2.46 -8.41 8.38
C GLY A 281 -3.45 -8.20 7.25
N ASP A 282 -4.16 -9.26 6.89
CA ASP A 282 -5.31 -9.14 5.99
C ASP A 282 -6.52 -8.61 6.78
N LEU A 283 -6.92 -7.39 6.43
CA LEU A 283 -8.08 -6.70 7.01
C LEU A 283 -9.40 -7.06 6.33
N SER A 284 -9.40 -8.00 5.37
CA SER A 284 -10.66 -8.54 4.84
C SER A 284 -11.45 -9.25 5.94
N ASN A 285 -12.76 -9.41 5.77
CA ASN A 285 -13.61 -10.12 6.72
C ASN A 285 -13.12 -11.57 6.94
N GLN A 286 -12.58 -12.21 5.90
CA GLN A 286 -11.97 -13.54 5.99
C GLN A 286 -10.60 -13.51 6.69
N GLY A 287 -9.78 -12.48 6.41
CA GLY A 287 -8.50 -12.24 7.04
C GLY A 287 -8.62 -12.05 8.56
N LEU A 288 -9.51 -11.16 9.00
CA LEU A 288 -9.81 -10.93 10.41
C LEU A 288 -10.40 -12.19 11.09
N ALA A 289 -11.31 -12.91 10.42
CA ALA A 289 -11.83 -14.17 10.95
C ALA A 289 -10.74 -15.25 11.10
N SER A 290 -9.71 -15.21 10.26
CA SER A 290 -8.55 -16.11 10.31
C SER A 290 -7.45 -15.61 11.27
N THR A 291 -7.55 -14.39 11.79
CA THR A 291 -6.56 -13.74 12.67
C THR A 291 -7.23 -13.10 13.90
N PRO A 292 -7.85 -13.91 14.80
CA PRO A 292 -8.64 -13.39 15.92
C PRO A 292 -7.86 -12.45 16.83
N GLY A 293 -6.56 -12.68 17.04
CA GLY A 293 -5.68 -11.76 17.77
C GLY A 293 -5.59 -10.36 17.16
N LEU A 294 -5.60 -10.23 15.82
CA LEU A 294 -5.61 -8.91 15.17
C LEU A 294 -6.96 -8.20 15.36
N ALA A 295 -8.06 -8.95 15.22
CA ALA A 295 -9.40 -8.43 15.50
C ALA A 295 -9.58 -8.00 16.97
N ALA A 296 -8.97 -8.73 17.91
CA ALA A 296 -8.95 -8.43 19.34
C ALA A 296 -7.96 -7.30 19.73
N TYR A 297 -6.87 -7.12 18.99
CA TYR A 297 -5.99 -5.96 19.16
C TYR A 297 -6.68 -4.68 18.71
N ILE A 298 -7.23 -4.66 17.48
CA ILE A 298 -8.09 -3.58 17.00
C ILE A 298 -9.24 -3.40 18.03
N THR A 299 -9.84 -4.51 18.47
CA THR A 299 -10.66 -4.74 19.67
C THR A 299 -10.42 -3.74 20.83
N GLY A 300 -9.20 -3.78 21.36
CA GLY A 300 -8.79 -3.03 22.56
C GLY A 300 -8.25 -1.62 22.32
N LEU A 301 -8.14 -1.14 21.07
CA LEU A 301 -7.60 0.20 20.80
C LEU A 301 -8.49 1.31 21.40
N PRO A 302 -7.89 2.36 21.99
CA PRO A 302 -8.63 3.49 22.55
C PRO A 302 -9.31 4.33 21.46
N PRO A 303 -10.35 5.10 21.81
CA PRO A 303 -10.91 6.12 20.92
C PRO A 303 -9.81 7.08 20.44
N SER A 304 -9.74 7.28 19.13
CA SER A 304 -8.59 7.88 18.44
C SER A 304 -9.03 8.83 17.32
N ASN A 305 -8.11 9.62 16.80
CA ASN A 305 -8.26 10.21 15.47
C ASN A 305 -8.15 9.10 14.42
N LEU A 306 -8.98 9.11 13.38
CA LEU A 306 -8.90 8.21 12.23
C LEU A 306 -8.36 8.98 11.02
N TYR A 307 -7.40 8.40 10.31
CA TYR A 307 -6.89 8.93 9.04
C TYR A 307 -6.92 7.85 7.97
N MET A 308 -7.32 8.20 6.74
CA MET A 308 -7.21 7.31 5.57
C MET A 308 -6.79 8.10 4.32
N LYS A 309 -5.88 7.54 3.54
CA LYS A 309 -5.45 8.08 2.24
C LYS A 309 -4.95 6.97 1.34
N ALA A 310 -5.29 7.03 0.05
CA ALA A 310 -4.98 6.04 -0.97
C ALA A 310 -5.33 4.61 -0.54
N ALA A 311 -6.44 4.46 0.19
CA ALA A 311 -6.85 3.21 0.84
C ALA A 311 -7.51 2.21 -0.14
N SER A 312 -7.23 2.37 -1.45
CA SER A 312 -7.66 1.48 -2.54
C SER A 312 -9.16 1.19 -2.58
N TYR A 313 -9.99 2.10 -2.05
CA TYR A 313 -11.45 1.98 -1.94
C TYR A 313 -11.89 0.72 -1.15
N LEU A 314 -11.05 0.16 -0.28
CA LEU A 314 -11.32 -1.12 0.37
C LEU A 314 -12.61 -1.09 1.23
N CYS A 315 -12.85 0.00 1.97
CA CYS A 315 -14.08 0.20 2.75
C CYS A 315 -15.35 0.40 1.91
N HIS A 316 -15.27 0.48 0.58
CA HIS A 316 -16.44 0.46 -0.29
C HIS A 316 -16.98 -0.96 -0.49
N HIS A 317 -16.10 -1.96 -0.39
CA HIS A 317 -16.40 -3.37 -0.64
C HIS A 317 -16.88 -4.10 0.63
N GLN A 318 -17.98 -4.86 0.53
CA GLN A 318 -18.56 -5.62 1.65
C GLN A 318 -17.55 -6.54 2.34
N GLY A 319 -16.59 -7.07 1.58
CA GLY A 319 -15.51 -7.92 2.09
C GLY A 319 -14.52 -7.25 3.08
N PHE A 320 -14.64 -5.95 3.35
CA PHE A 320 -13.85 -5.23 4.38
C PHE A 320 -14.73 -4.52 5.42
N GLU A 321 -16.06 -4.68 5.36
CA GLU A 321 -17.02 -3.96 6.18
C GLU A 321 -16.79 -4.16 7.68
N ASN A 322 -16.32 -5.34 8.12
CA ASN A 322 -16.01 -5.60 9.52
C ASN A 322 -14.84 -4.72 10.01
N ALA A 323 -13.72 -4.69 9.27
CA ALA A 323 -12.56 -3.89 9.65
C ALA A 323 -12.90 -2.39 9.66
N CYS A 324 -13.59 -1.91 8.62
CA CYS A 324 -13.97 -0.51 8.53
C CYS A 324 -14.96 -0.11 9.63
N THR A 325 -15.93 -0.98 9.96
CA THR A 325 -16.83 -0.76 11.11
C THR A 325 -16.05 -0.63 12.41
N LEU A 326 -15.13 -1.56 12.70
CA LEU A 326 -14.26 -1.50 13.88
C LEU A 326 -13.42 -0.21 13.94
N PHE A 327 -12.87 0.25 12.82
CA PHE A 327 -12.12 1.52 12.81
C PHE A 327 -13.04 2.73 13.04
N ARG A 328 -14.26 2.72 12.48
CA ARG A 328 -15.25 3.81 12.62
C ARG A 328 -15.80 3.91 14.05
N ASP A 329 -16.04 2.77 14.71
CA ASP A 329 -16.49 2.73 16.12
C ASP A 329 -15.49 3.40 17.10
N ARG A 330 -14.20 3.47 16.72
CA ARG A 330 -13.13 4.11 17.52
C ARG A 330 -12.80 5.52 17.11
N ALA A 331 -13.32 5.99 15.98
CA ALA A 331 -13.09 7.35 15.53
C ALA A 331 -13.82 8.34 16.46
N LEU A 332 -13.07 9.30 17.01
CA LEU A 332 -13.60 10.57 17.52
C LEU A 332 -13.71 11.60 16.39
N LEU A 333 -12.88 11.42 15.37
CA LEU A 333 -12.76 12.24 14.18
C LEU A 333 -12.22 11.37 13.04
N SER A 334 -12.66 11.60 11.81
CA SER A 334 -12.09 11.00 10.60
C SER A 334 -11.64 12.09 9.63
N LEU A 335 -10.39 12.02 9.18
CA LEU A 335 -9.85 12.84 8.10
C LEU A 335 -9.49 11.90 6.94
N GLN A 336 -10.10 12.07 5.77
CA GLN A 336 -9.92 11.13 4.66
C GLN A 336 -10.33 11.66 3.29
N GLU A 337 -9.69 11.15 2.24
CA GLU A 337 -10.14 11.30 0.85
C GLU A 337 -11.10 10.15 0.44
N ASP A 338 -11.75 10.26 -0.72
CA ASP A 338 -12.89 9.42 -1.12
C ASP A 338 -12.59 7.90 -1.26
N SER A 339 -11.32 7.51 -1.37
CA SER A 339 -10.87 6.11 -1.34
C SER A 339 -10.84 5.49 0.07
N GLY A 340 -11.07 6.29 1.11
CA GLY A 340 -11.30 5.83 2.49
C GLY A 340 -12.68 5.21 2.70
N MET A 341 -13.32 5.53 3.83
CA MET A 341 -14.68 5.08 4.11
C MET A 341 -15.71 5.84 3.27
N PRO A 342 -16.71 5.16 2.66
CA PRO A 342 -17.84 5.84 2.02
C PRO A 342 -18.62 6.73 2.99
N LEU A 343 -19.23 7.81 2.50
CA LEU A 343 -19.94 8.81 3.32
C LEU A 343 -21.02 8.22 4.23
N ARG A 344 -21.62 7.07 3.85
CA ARG A 344 -22.59 6.31 4.65
C ARG A 344 -22.07 5.87 6.03
N PHE A 345 -20.76 5.85 6.25
CA PHE A 345 -20.13 5.54 7.55
C PHE A 345 -20.19 6.72 8.54
N PHE A 346 -20.53 7.94 8.07
CA PHE A 346 -20.56 9.16 8.86
C PHE A 346 -21.92 9.85 8.76
N PRO A 347 -23.02 9.24 9.25
CA PRO A 347 -24.36 9.81 9.15
C PRO A 347 -24.43 11.22 9.79
N GLU A 348 -25.19 12.14 9.18
CA GLU A 348 -25.22 13.56 9.58
C GLU A 348 -25.80 13.77 11.00
N GLU A 349 -26.62 12.85 11.49
CA GLU A 349 -27.14 12.84 12.86
C GLU A 349 -26.07 12.63 13.94
N ASP A 350 -24.96 11.95 13.62
CA ASP A 350 -23.87 11.64 14.55
C ASP A 350 -22.58 12.44 14.25
N TRP A 351 -22.41 12.92 13.01
CA TRP A 351 -21.16 13.52 12.52
C TRP A 351 -21.35 14.90 11.89
N ASN A 352 -20.55 15.86 12.34
CA ASN A 352 -20.34 17.14 11.66
C ASN A 352 -19.34 16.93 10.51
N GLN A 353 -19.79 17.05 9.26
CA GLN A 353 -18.98 16.86 8.06
C GLN A 353 -18.56 18.20 7.46
N THR A 354 -17.28 18.36 7.15
CA THR A 354 -16.70 19.48 6.38
C THR A 354 -15.92 18.90 5.20
N PHE A 355 -16.03 19.53 4.03
CA PHE A 355 -15.45 19.04 2.78
C PHE A 355 -14.46 20.05 2.20
N PHE A 356 -13.45 19.55 1.50
CA PHE A 356 -12.39 20.36 0.91
C PHE A 356 -12.08 19.89 -0.51
N GLY A 357 -11.81 20.82 -1.42
CA GLY A 357 -11.46 20.51 -2.81
C GLY A 357 -12.68 20.12 -3.66
N GLN A 358 -12.53 19.12 -4.52
CA GLN A 358 -13.56 18.73 -5.49
C GLN A 358 -13.67 17.21 -5.62
N TYR A 359 -14.88 16.67 -5.45
CA TYR A 359 -15.13 15.26 -5.76
C TYR A 359 -15.16 14.99 -7.27
N ARG A 360 -14.41 13.98 -7.71
CA ARG A 360 -14.45 13.41 -9.06
C ARG A 360 -14.67 11.91 -8.98
N ASP A 361 -15.06 11.31 -10.10
CA ASP A 361 -15.17 9.85 -10.20
C ASP A 361 -13.78 9.22 -10.00
N PRO A 362 -13.69 8.08 -9.29
CA PRO A 362 -12.45 7.36 -9.07
C PRO A 362 -11.65 7.11 -10.36
N ILE A 363 -10.33 7.08 -10.25
CA ILE A 363 -9.41 6.83 -11.37
C ILE A 363 -9.76 5.52 -12.11
N SER A 364 -9.36 5.41 -13.37
CA SER A 364 -9.75 4.33 -14.31
C SER A 364 -9.34 2.88 -13.93
N VAL A 365 -8.70 2.68 -12.78
CA VAL A 365 -8.51 1.36 -12.16
C VAL A 365 -9.76 0.95 -11.37
N PHE A 366 -10.43 1.91 -10.72
CA PHE A 366 -11.63 1.76 -9.89
C PHE A 366 -12.91 2.08 -10.68
N THR A 367 -13.09 1.45 -11.84
CA THR A 367 -14.20 1.77 -12.77
C THR A 367 -15.59 1.28 -12.34
N ASP A 368 -15.66 0.37 -11.36
CA ASP A 368 -16.92 -0.18 -10.87
C ASP A 368 -17.82 0.91 -10.29
N GLY A 369 -19.14 0.79 -10.49
CA GLY A 369 -20.13 1.67 -9.88
C GLY A 369 -20.07 1.65 -8.34
N LEU A 370 -19.60 0.55 -7.75
CA LEU A 370 -19.41 0.38 -6.31
C LEU A 370 -18.56 1.49 -5.65
N TYR A 371 -17.54 1.99 -6.36
CA TYR A 371 -16.62 3.01 -5.86
C TYR A 371 -17.13 4.44 -6.04
N ARG A 372 -18.18 4.64 -6.87
CA ARG A 372 -18.71 5.97 -7.19
C ARG A 372 -19.75 6.40 -6.17
N GLN A 373 -19.43 7.41 -5.38
CA GLN A 373 -20.32 7.99 -4.39
C GLN A 373 -21.27 9.02 -5.02
N ASN A 374 -21.88 8.63 -6.15
CA ASN A 374 -22.52 9.51 -7.14
C ASN A 374 -23.68 10.36 -6.64
N ASN A 375 -24.37 9.93 -5.58
CA ASN A 375 -25.48 10.68 -5.00
C ASN A 375 -25.02 11.38 -3.70
N ALA A 376 -24.60 10.61 -2.69
CA ALA A 376 -24.31 11.16 -1.36
C ALA A 376 -23.13 12.15 -1.37
N LEU A 377 -21.92 11.69 -1.76
CA LEU A 377 -20.72 12.54 -1.72
C LEU A 377 -20.77 13.64 -2.78
N ARG A 378 -21.26 13.34 -3.99
CA ARG A 378 -21.43 14.37 -5.04
C ARG A 378 -22.37 15.50 -4.59
N ASN A 379 -23.49 15.20 -3.92
CA ASN A 379 -24.41 16.22 -3.41
C ASN A 379 -23.81 17.00 -2.23
N ALA A 380 -23.03 16.34 -1.36
CA ALA A 380 -22.28 17.03 -0.31
C ALA A 380 -21.33 18.08 -0.90
N PHE A 381 -20.54 17.70 -1.92
CA PHE A 381 -19.66 18.62 -2.66
C PHE A 381 -20.38 19.65 -3.54
N ALA A 382 -21.69 19.50 -3.78
CA ALA A 382 -22.52 20.52 -4.43
C ALA A 382 -23.07 21.57 -3.44
N THR A 383 -22.93 21.34 -2.12
CA THR A 383 -23.42 22.26 -1.07
C THR A 383 -22.33 23.25 -0.69
N ALA A 384 -22.30 24.43 -1.34
CA ALA A 384 -21.21 25.41 -1.25
C ALA A 384 -20.76 25.77 0.19
N ASP A 385 -21.71 25.93 1.13
CA ASP A 385 -21.40 26.34 2.52
C ASP A 385 -20.56 25.31 3.31
N ARG A 386 -20.45 24.06 2.82
CA ARG A 386 -19.68 22.98 3.46
C ARG A 386 -18.38 22.64 2.72
N VAL A 387 -18.06 23.33 1.63
CA VAL A 387 -16.92 23.03 0.76
C VAL A 387 -15.92 24.19 0.77
N HIS A 388 -14.70 23.90 1.18
CA HIS A 388 -13.61 24.88 1.23
C HIS A 388 -12.45 24.49 0.30
N ASP A 389 -11.50 25.39 0.10
CA ASP A 389 -10.34 25.12 -0.74
C ASP A 389 -9.40 24.08 -0.12
N LEU A 390 -8.85 23.19 -0.96
CA LEU A 390 -7.78 22.26 -0.60
C LEU A 390 -6.46 22.77 -1.23
N PRO A 391 -5.54 23.38 -0.44
CA PRO A 391 -4.42 24.14 -1.00
C PRO A 391 -3.23 23.28 -1.49
N PHE A 392 -3.30 21.95 -1.30
CA PHE A 392 -2.29 20.98 -1.70
C PHE A 392 -2.94 19.77 -2.38
N PRO A 393 -2.27 19.11 -3.34
CA PRO A 393 -2.78 17.87 -3.91
C PRO A 393 -2.62 16.70 -2.93
N LEU A 394 -3.51 15.72 -2.98
CA LEU A 394 -3.58 14.61 -2.02
C LEU A 394 -4.29 13.36 -2.56
N GLY A 395 -3.59 12.23 -2.63
CA GLY A 395 -4.19 10.94 -3.02
C GLY A 395 -4.28 10.75 -4.53
N TYR A 396 -5.23 9.93 -5.01
CA TYR A 396 -5.21 9.42 -6.38
C TYR A 396 -5.38 10.47 -7.49
N HIS A 397 -5.91 11.66 -7.19
CA HIS A 397 -6.13 12.74 -8.16
C HIS A 397 -5.04 13.84 -8.12
N ALA A 398 -3.94 13.62 -7.38
CA ALA A 398 -2.91 14.62 -7.07
C ALA A 398 -2.31 15.29 -8.31
N SER A 399 -2.11 14.52 -9.39
CA SER A 399 -1.59 15.01 -10.68
C SER A 399 -2.60 15.88 -11.45
N ALA A 400 -3.90 15.72 -11.19
CA ALA A 400 -4.99 16.45 -11.82
C ALA A 400 -5.46 17.67 -11.00
N ARG A 401 -4.91 17.88 -9.79
CA ARG A 401 -5.34 18.90 -8.81
C ARG A 401 -6.86 18.91 -8.62
N ALA A 402 -7.41 17.72 -8.47
CA ALA A 402 -8.84 17.48 -8.34
C ALA A 402 -9.11 16.53 -7.18
N ASP A 403 -8.33 16.73 -6.12
CA ASP A 403 -8.40 15.97 -4.89
C ASP A 403 -9.53 16.49 -4.03
N ASN A 404 -9.95 15.64 -3.11
CA ASN A 404 -10.93 15.95 -2.10
C ASN A 404 -10.40 15.51 -0.74
N LEU A 405 -10.90 16.15 0.31
CA LEU A 405 -10.67 15.73 1.68
C LEU A 405 -11.99 15.95 2.44
N MET A 406 -12.31 15.04 3.33
CA MET A 406 -13.46 15.11 4.22
C MET A 406 -12.96 15.06 5.66
N LEU A 407 -13.43 15.99 6.46
CA LEU A 407 -13.29 16.03 7.90
C LEU A 407 -14.65 15.72 8.53
N ALA A 408 -14.78 14.56 9.17
CA ALA A 408 -15.97 14.19 9.93
C ALA A 408 -15.62 14.20 11.43
N VAL A 409 -16.28 15.06 12.20
CA VAL A 409 -16.10 15.18 13.66
C VAL A 409 -17.34 14.65 14.37
N ARG A 410 -17.19 13.76 15.35
CA ARG A 410 -18.32 13.19 16.07
C ARG A 410 -19.01 14.26 16.93
N ARG A 411 -20.33 14.36 16.90
CA ARG A 411 -21.09 15.50 17.48
C ARG A 411 -21.00 15.62 19.00
N ASP A 412 -20.85 14.50 19.70
CA ASP A 412 -20.59 14.49 21.14
C ASP A 412 -19.26 15.18 21.50
N GLN A 413 -18.25 15.09 20.63
CA GLN A 413 -16.97 15.79 20.76
C GLN A 413 -17.08 17.28 20.42
N ALA A 414 -18.01 17.66 19.55
CA ALA A 414 -18.27 19.06 19.22
C ALA A 414 -19.04 19.80 20.33
N ASN A 415 -19.82 19.09 21.15
CA ASN A 415 -20.63 19.69 22.21
C ASN A 415 -19.87 19.92 23.53
N GLU A 416 -18.68 19.36 23.71
CA GLU A 416 -17.78 19.75 24.83
C GLU A 416 -17.05 21.08 24.54
N ALA A 417 -17.05 21.54 23.29
CA ALA A 417 -16.38 22.75 22.82
C ALA A 417 -17.26 24.02 22.90
N THR A 418 -17.84 24.31 24.06
CA THR A 418 -18.51 25.61 24.34
C THR A 418 -18.03 26.27 25.63
N PRO A 419 -16.96 27.08 25.57
CA PRO A 419 -16.85 28.29 26.35
C PRO A 419 -17.78 29.35 25.75
N ASP A 420 -18.70 29.85 26.56
CA ASP A 420 -19.66 30.89 26.22
C ASP A 420 -18.97 32.25 25.95
N SER A 421 -18.63 32.55 24.69
CA SER A 421 -18.33 33.93 24.23
C SER A 421 -18.13 34.07 22.72
N ALA A 422 -19.22 34.24 21.97
CA ALA A 422 -19.23 35.05 20.74
C ALA A 422 -20.44 35.99 20.80
N PRO A 423 -20.31 37.30 20.55
CA PRO A 423 -21.33 38.27 20.90
C PRO A 423 -22.60 38.06 20.06
N ALA A 424 -23.73 37.91 20.75
CA ALA A 424 -25.03 37.74 20.12
C ALA A 424 -25.34 38.92 19.19
N LYS A 425 -25.52 38.64 17.89
CA LYS A 425 -26.18 39.58 16.99
C LYS A 425 -27.67 39.59 17.32
N GLU A 426 -28.06 40.63 18.03
CA GLU A 426 -29.42 41.00 18.38
C GLU A 426 -30.36 40.85 17.18
N ARG A 427 -31.32 39.92 17.27
CA ARG A 427 -32.45 39.81 16.34
C ARG A 427 -33.73 40.17 17.10
N VAL A 428 -34.42 41.19 16.59
CA VAL A 428 -35.74 41.62 17.05
C VAL A 428 -36.76 40.48 16.78
N PRO A 429 -37.67 40.17 17.72
CA PRO A 429 -38.63 39.08 17.56
C PRO A 429 -39.81 39.49 16.67
N GLU A 430 -40.28 38.56 15.84
CA GLU A 430 -41.55 38.67 15.11
C GLU A 430 -42.39 37.41 15.36
N GLN A 431 -43.71 37.56 15.36
CA GLN A 431 -44.62 36.75 16.18
C GLN A 431 -45.16 35.46 15.53
N GLU A 432 -45.46 34.53 16.43
CA GLU A 432 -46.19 33.27 16.28
C GLU A 432 -47.57 33.38 15.59
N VAL A 433 -47.87 32.47 14.65
CA VAL A 433 -49.22 31.91 14.42
C VAL A 433 -49.12 30.45 13.95
N ALA A 434 -49.77 29.53 14.66
CA ALA A 434 -50.22 28.21 14.17
C ALA A 434 -51.77 28.17 14.23
N PRO A 435 -52.49 27.32 13.47
CA PRO A 435 -52.56 25.86 13.69
C PRO A 435 -52.63 25.07 12.33
N GLN A 436 -53.06 23.81 12.18
CA GLN A 436 -53.73 22.83 13.06
C GLN A 436 -53.44 21.36 12.67
N ILE A 437 -54.10 20.42 13.37
CA ILE A 437 -54.03 18.95 13.34
C ILE A 437 -55.07 18.34 12.38
N THR A 438 -54.79 17.16 11.79
CA THR A 438 -55.78 16.06 11.66
C THR A 438 -55.12 14.66 11.63
N ASP A 439 -55.74 13.71 12.35
CA ASP A 439 -55.37 12.29 12.42
C ASP A 439 -55.74 11.48 11.15
N GLN A 440 -55.08 10.32 10.93
CA GLN A 440 -55.76 9.01 11.03
C GLN A 440 -54.86 7.79 10.73
N ALA A 441 -55.04 6.75 11.55
CA ALA A 441 -54.79 5.32 11.27
C ALA A 441 -56.11 4.57 11.69
N PRO A 442 -56.40 3.30 11.32
CA PRO A 442 -55.53 2.16 11.66
C PRO A 442 -55.63 0.85 10.81
N ALA A 443 -54.82 -0.15 11.21
CA ALA A 443 -55.16 -1.58 11.40
C ALA A 443 -54.93 -2.67 10.31
N ALA A 444 -54.28 -3.74 10.83
CA ALA A 444 -54.58 -5.17 10.67
C ALA A 444 -53.82 -6.06 9.64
N THR A 445 -53.09 -7.03 10.21
CA THR A 445 -52.54 -8.28 9.62
C THR A 445 -53.61 -9.36 9.41
N PRO A 446 -53.36 -10.44 8.63
CA PRO A 446 -52.97 -11.71 9.29
C PRO A 446 -51.99 -12.65 8.51
N ARG A 447 -51.35 -13.56 9.27
CA ARG A 447 -50.74 -14.87 8.85
C ARG A 447 -51.79 -16.01 9.12
N PRO A 448 -51.63 -17.32 8.80
CA PRO A 448 -50.37 -18.12 8.80
C PRO A 448 -50.27 -19.31 7.78
N ALA A 449 -49.21 -20.13 7.92
CA ALA A 449 -49.07 -21.56 7.56
C ALA A 449 -49.03 -21.96 6.06
N ASP A 450 -48.46 -23.10 5.62
CA ASP A 450 -47.85 -24.24 6.33
C ASP A 450 -46.72 -24.96 5.52
N THR A 451 -46.30 -26.13 6.01
CA THR A 451 -45.07 -26.92 5.78
C THR A 451 -45.16 -27.95 4.62
N GLN A 452 -44.01 -28.42 4.09
CA GLN A 452 -43.66 -29.76 3.53
C GLN A 452 -42.68 -29.65 2.31
N GLU A 453 -41.88 -30.65 1.90
CA GLU A 453 -41.18 -31.78 2.54
C GLU A 453 -40.18 -32.35 1.48
N ALA A 454 -39.13 -33.09 1.87
CA ALA A 454 -38.13 -33.64 0.93
C ALA A 454 -38.53 -35.03 0.37
N PRO A 455 -37.89 -35.48 -0.73
CA PRO A 455 -37.34 -36.84 -0.71
C PRO A 455 -35.93 -36.97 -1.32
N ALA A 456 -35.37 -38.18 -1.24
CA ALA A 456 -33.93 -38.46 -1.26
C ALA A 456 -33.38 -39.18 -2.53
N LEU A 457 -32.07 -39.45 -2.48
CA LEU A 457 -31.18 -40.08 -3.46
C LEU A 457 -31.64 -41.41 -4.06
N PRO A 458 -31.01 -41.81 -5.20
CA PRO A 458 -30.25 -43.06 -5.17
C PRO A 458 -28.81 -43.00 -5.75
N SER A 459 -28.06 -44.06 -5.49
CA SER A 459 -26.77 -44.51 -6.06
C SER A 459 -26.72 -46.04 -5.88
N PRO A 460 -25.74 -46.83 -6.39
CA PRO A 460 -24.52 -46.48 -7.13
C PRO A 460 -24.26 -47.34 -8.40
N GLU A 461 -23.16 -47.10 -9.13
CA GLU A 461 -22.50 -48.12 -9.97
C GLU A 461 -20.99 -47.83 -10.18
N GLN A 462 -20.16 -48.87 -10.32
CA GLN A 462 -18.71 -48.88 -10.59
C GLN A 462 -18.37 -50.13 -11.45
N PRO A 463 -17.12 -50.37 -11.92
CA PRO A 463 -16.30 -49.63 -12.87
C PRO A 463 -15.85 -50.56 -14.04
N PRO A 464 -14.98 -50.09 -14.98
CA PRO A 464 -13.65 -50.73 -15.08
C PRO A 464 -12.50 -49.75 -15.45
N VAL A 465 -11.35 -49.78 -14.75
CA VAL A 465 -10.10 -50.54 -15.04
C VAL A 465 -9.26 -50.05 -16.25
N ALA A 466 -8.20 -49.30 -15.90
CA ALA A 466 -6.86 -49.12 -16.47
C ALA A 466 -6.44 -49.64 -17.87
N ALA A 467 -5.70 -48.77 -18.58
CA ALA A 467 -4.61 -49.13 -19.51
C ALA A 467 -3.47 -48.09 -19.43
N ALA A 468 -2.24 -48.47 -19.82
CA ALA A 468 -1.00 -47.82 -19.38
C ALA A 468 -0.36 -46.84 -20.39
N ALA A 469 0.51 -45.95 -19.87
CA ALA A 469 1.31 -45.01 -20.65
C ALA A 469 2.62 -45.63 -21.21
N PRO A 470 3.04 -45.30 -22.45
CA PRO A 470 4.35 -45.68 -22.99
C PRO A 470 5.48 -44.74 -22.52
N LYS A 471 6.70 -45.29 -22.42
CA LYS A 471 7.94 -44.59 -22.04
C LYS A 471 8.60 -43.88 -23.23
N PRO A 472 9.45 -42.85 -23.00
CA PRO A 472 10.16 -42.15 -24.07
C PRO A 472 11.39 -42.93 -24.58
N THR A 473 11.68 -42.78 -25.88
CA THR A 473 12.82 -43.43 -26.56
C THR A 473 13.92 -42.41 -26.87
N THR A 474 15.15 -42.74 -26.53
CA THR A 474 16.35 -41.90 -26.74
C THR A 474 16.83 -41.95 -28.20
N ILE A 475 17.30 -40.83 -28.75
CA ILE A 475 18.01 -40.75 -30.04
C ILE A 475 19.39 -40.09 -29.79
N PRO A 476 20.51 -40.65 -30.30
CA PRO A 476 21.85 -40.13 -30.05
C PRO A 476 22.24 -38.96 -30.95
N ALA A 477 23.22 -38.17 -30.50
CA ALA A 477 23.74 -36.99 -31.21
C ALA A 477 24.82 -37.33 -32.26
N PRO A 478 24.93 -36.55 -33.36
CA PRO A 478 26.07 -36.58 -34.26
C PRO A 478 27.15 -35.54 -33.91
N GLU A 479 28.40 -35.85 -34.28
CA GLU A 479 29.62 -35.06 -34.02
C GLU A 479 29.82 -33.86 -34.98
N PRO A 480 30.74 -32.91 -34.68
CA PRO A 480 30.79 -31.60 -35.34
C PRO A 480 31.63 -31.58 -36.62
N THR A 481 31.18 -30.79 -37.61
CA THR A 481 31.89 -30.57 -38.89
C THR A 481 32.26 -29.10 -39.09
N VAL A 482 33.41 -28.87 -39.74
CA VAL A 482 34.18 -27.63 -39.79
C VAL A 482 33.51 -26.51 -40.61
N ALA A 483 33.74 -25.26 -40.20
CA ALA A 483 33.25 -24.06 -40.87
C ALA A 483 33.81 -23.87 -42.29
N ALA A 484 32.94 -23.40 -43.20
CA ALA A 484 33.32 -22.94 -44.55
C ALA A 484 32.68 -21.57 -44.85
N THR A 485 33.43 -20.72 -45.54
CA THR A 485 33.14 -19.30 -45.81
C THR A 485 31.94 -19.11 -46.75
N PRO A 486 31.04 -18.13 -46.52
CA PRO A 486 29.88 -17.92 -47.39
C PRO A 486 30.25 -17.30 -48.76
N PRO A 487 29.70 -17.81 -49.88
CA PRO A 487 29.78 -17.13 -51.18
C PRO A 487 28.79 -15.96 -51.28
N LYS A 488 29.06 -15.03 -52.22
CA LYS A 488 28.22 -13.85 -52.50
C LYS A 488 26.80 -14.25 -52.96
N PRO A 489 25.78 -13.41 -52.71
CA PRO A 489 24.41 -13.68 -53.15
C PRO A 489 24.26 -13.52 -54.66
N SER A 490 23.94 -14.62 -55.34
CA SER A 490 23.38 -14.62 -56.70
C SER A 490 21.87 -14.47 -56.63
N GLN A 491 21.28 -13.73 -57.57
CA GLN A 491 19.83 -13.60 -57.68
C GLN A 491 19.24 -14.89 -58.27
N GLU A 492 18.52 -15.67 -57.46
CA GLU A 492 17.65 -16.74 -57.96
C GLU A 492 16.17 -16.43 -57.66
N THR A 493 15.34 -16.67 -58.67
CA THR A 493 13.91 -16.36 -58.70
C THR A 493 13.13 -17.20 -57.71
N ARG A 494 12.34 -16.55 -56.86
CA ARG A 494 11.39 -17.20 -55.96
C ARG A 494 10.37 -18.02 -56.78
N PRO A 495 10.18 -19.32 -56.53
CA PRO A 495 9.18 -20.11 -57.24
C PRO A 495 7.76 -19.61 -56.93
N GLU A 496 6.95 -19.52 -57.98
CA GLU A 496 5.57 -19.06 -57.92
C GLU A 496 4.67 -20.14 -57.32
N ILE A 497 4.22 -19.94 -56.08
CA ILE A 497 3.30 -20.87 -55.41
C ILE A 497 1.89 -20.66 -55.96
N GLN A 498 1.41 -21.63 -56.74
CA GLN A 498 0.02 -21.61 -57.21
C GLN A 498 -0.94 -21.73 -56.01
N PRO A 499 -2.04 -20.96 -55.98
CA PRO A 499 -3.02 -21.04 -54.90
C PRO A 499 -3.78 -22.37 -54.97
N VAL A 500 -3.70 -23.16 -53.90
CA VAL A 500 -4.63 -24.28 -53.70
C VAL A 500 -6.03 -23.69 -53.51
N VAL A 501 -6.94 -24.00 -54.44
CA VAL A 501 -8.34 -23.59 -54.34
C VAL A 501 -9.02 -24.39 -53.23
N ALA A 502 -9.09 -23.80 -52.04
CA ALA A 502 -9.96 -24.28 -50.97
C ALA A 502 -11.41 -23.89 -51.26
N ASN A 503 -12.31 -24.87 -51.29
CA ASN A 503 -13.74 -24.61 -51.40
C ASN A 503 -14.26 -23.83 -50.18
N ALA A 504 -15.12 -22.84 -50.43
CA ALA A 504 -15.88 -22.14 -49.39
C ALA A 504 -17.07 -23.00 -48.89
N PRO A 505 -17.75 -22.66 -47.76
CA PRO A 505 -17.47 -21.59 -46.81
C PRO A 505 -17.37 -22.07 -45.33
N HIS A 506 -16.35 -21.65 -44.58
CA HIS A 506 -16.38 -21.70 -43.11
C HIS A 506 -17.05 -20.43 -42.55
N GLN A 507 -18.37 -20.30 -42.69
CA GLN A 507 -19.13 -19.15 -42.14
C GLN A 507 -19.97 -19.44 -40.88
N ASP A 508 -20.26 -20.71 -40.54
CA ASP A 508 -21.21 -21.07 -39.47
C ASP A 508 -20.59 -21.66 -38.18
N LYS A 509 -19.30 -21.38 -37.90
CA LYS A 509 -18.64 -21.75 -36.62
C LYS A 509 -17.83 -20.64 -35.97
N ALA A 510 -18.21 -19.38 -36.18
CA ALA A 510 -17.79 -18.30 -35.30
C ALA A 510 -18.51 -18.45 -33.93
N VAL A 511 -18.05 -19.41 -33.11
CA VAL A 511 -18.55 -19.61 -31.75
C VAL A 511 -18.32 -18.31 -30.99
N ASN A 512 -19.39 -17.75 -30.40
CA ASN A 512 -19.29 -16.46 -29.73
C ASN A 512 -18.31 -16.58 -28.56
N LEU A 513 -17.18 -15.88 -28.68
CA LEU A 513 -16.11 -15.91 -27.71
C LEU A 513 -16.56 -15.41 -26.33
N GLN A 514 -17.47 -14.43 -26.28
CA GLN A 514 -18.05 -13.96 -25.03
C GLN A 514 -18.86 -15.10 -24.38
N GLN A 515 -19.70 -15.81 -25.13
CA GLN A 515 -20.42 -16.98 -24.62
C GLN A 515 -19.48 -18.10 -24.11
N GLN A 516 -18.33 -18.32 -24.75
CA GLN A 516 -17.33 -19.28 -24.23
C GLN A 516 -16.74 -18.81 -22.89
N LEU A 517 -16.41 -17.52 -22.77
CA LEU A 517 -15.85 -16.93 -21.54
C LEU A 517 -16.88 -16.90 -20.41
N ASP A 518 -18.11 -16.50 -20.70
CA ASP A 518 -19.24 -16.44 -19.78
C ASP A 518 -19.58 -17.86 -19.26
N ALA A 519 -19.65 -18.86 -20.15
CA ALA A 519 -19.89 -20.26 -19.78
C ALA A 519 -18.73 -20.87 -18.97
N ALA A 520 -17.51 -20.36 -19.15
CA ALA A 520 -16.35 -20.73 -18.34
C ALA A 520 -16.23 -19.93 -17.02
N GLY A 521 -17.14 -18.97 -16.76
CA GLY A 521 -17.12 -18.12 -15.58
C GLY A 521 -15.94 -17.13 -15.52
N ILE A 522 -15.33 -16.82 -16.67
CA ILE A 522 -14.12 -15.98 -16.74
C ILE A 522 -14.52 -14.51 -16.81
N THR A 523 -14.00 -13.70 -15.89
CA THR A 523 -14.15 -12.24 -15.93
C THR A 523 -13.21 -11.63 -16.96
N TYR A 524 -13.75 -10.77 -17.83
CA TYR A 524 -13.00 -10.02 -18.83
C TYR A 524 -13.52 -8.58 -18.95
N LYS A 525 -12.72 -7.70 -19.58
CA LYS A 525 -13.17 -6.37 -20.03
C LYS A 525 -13.08 -6.29 -21.56
N ILE A 526 -13.94 -5.49 -22.18
CA ILE A 526 -13.86 -5.16 -23.61
C ILE A 526 -13.51 -3.67 -23.74
N ASN A 527 -12.55 -3.33 -24.60
CA ASN A 527 -12.20 -1.93 -24.89
C ASN A 527 -12.97 -1.39 -26.11
N GLU A 528 -12.82 -0.10 -26.42
CA GLU A 528 -13.48 0.56 -27.57
C GLU A 528 -13.16 -0.10 -28.92
N SER A 529 -12.00 -0.76 -29.04
CA SER A 529 -11.61 -1.51 -30.24
C SER A 529 -12.06 -2.98 -30.23
N GLY A 530 -12.99 -3.38 -29.36
CA GLY A 530 -13.52 -4.74 -29.21
C GLY A 530 -12.57 -5.77 -28.58
N THR A 531 -11.31 -5.42 -28.32
CA THR A 531 -10.32 -6.33 -27.73
C THR A 531 -10.75 -6.73 -26.33
N ILE A 532 -10.72 -8.03 -26.07
CA ILE A 532 -11.04 -8.63 -24.77
C ILE A 532 -9.76 -8.71 -23.93
N TRP A 533 -9.83 -8.24 -22.70
CA TRP A 533 -8.73 -8.14 -21.73
C TRP A 533 -9.00 -9.13 -20.60
N LEU A 534 -8.06 -10.04 -20.33
CA LEU A 534 -8.20 -11.10 -19.33
C LEU A 534 -6.99 -11.13 -18.39
N ILE A 535 -7.26 -11.18 -17.09
CA ILE A 535 -6.23 -11.35 -16.05
C ILE A 535 -6.00 -12.86 -15.87
N GLN A 536 -4.82 -13.35 -16.25
CA GLN A 536 -4.48 -14.78 -16.16
C GLN A 536 -3.62 -15.04 -14.92
N PRO A 537 -4.01 -15.96 -14.01
CA PRO A 537 -3.12 -16.40 -12.94
C PRO A 537 -1.95 -17.20 -13.53
N VAL A 538 -0.71 -16.81 -13.19
CA VAL A 538 0.50 -17.53 -13.59
C VAL A 538 0.99 -18.43 -12.46
N ASP A 539 0.88 -17.95 -11.21
CA ASP A 539 1.06 -18.73 -9.99
C ASP A 539 0.16 -18.22 -8.85
N ASN A 540 0.32 -18.78 -7.65
CA ASN A 540 -0.48 -18.48 -6.46
C ASN A 540 -0.44 -17.00 -5.99
N SER A 541 0.38 -16.15 -6.61
CA SER A 541 0.59 -14.76 -6.22
C SER A 541 0.69 -13.75 -7.38
N ARG A 542 0.75 -14.23 -8.64
CA ARG A 542 1.06 -13.40 -9.82
C ARG A 542 0.05 -13.60 -10.93
N THR A 543 -0.22 -12.51 -11.65
CA THR A 543 -1.21 -12.47 -12.73
C THR A 543 -0.70 -11.67 -13.92
N GLN A 544 -0.72 -12.25 -15.12
CA GLN A 544 -0.37 -11.56 -16.36
C GLN A 544 -1.63 -11.03 -17.05
N LEU A 545 -1.55 -9.83 -17.60
CA LEU A 545 -2.60 -9.32 -18.49
C LEU A 545 -2.45 -9.93 -19.89
N THR A 546 -3.51 -10.56 -20.38
CA THR A 546 -3.59 -11.12 -21.74
C THR A 546 -4.71 -10.45 -22.52
N PHE A 547 -4.54 -10.41 -23.83
CA PHE A 547 -5.40 -9.72 -24.77
C PHE A 547 -5.81 -10.66 -25.89
N LEU A 548 -7.09 -10.63 -26.22
CA LEU A 548 -7.71 -11.48 -27.22
C LEU A 548 -8.42 -10.59 -28.23
N ALA A 549 -7.95 -10.61 -29.48
CA ALA A 549 -8.49 -9.74 -30.54
C ALA A 549 -9.98 -10.11 -30.83
N PRO A 550 -10.85 -9.11 -31.11
CA PRO A 550 -12.27 -9.36 -31.37
C PRO A 550 -12.49 -10.09 -32.69
N ASP A 551 -11.81 -9.60 -33.73
CA ASP A 551 -12.03 -9.99 -35.11
C ASP A 551 -10.91 -10.91 -35.58
N PRO A 552 -11.23 -12.13 -36.05
CA PRO A 552 -10.27 -12.98 -36.71
C PRO A 552 -9.75 -12.35 -38.00
N LYS A 553 -8.44 -12.47 -38.21
CA LYS A 553 -7.75 -12.04 -39.44
C LYS A 553 -7.68 -13.20 -40.43
N PRO A 554 -7.95 -13.01 -41.72
CA PRO A 554 -7.76 -14.03 -42.73
C PRO A 554 -6.25 -14.26 -42.98
N VAL A 555 -5.79 -15.49 -42.82
CA VAL A 555 -4.40 -15.91 -43.08
C VAL A 555 -4.43 -17.19 -43.90
N GLY A 556 -4.05 -17.13 -45.18
CA GLY A 556 -3.99 -18.31 -46.05
C GLY A 556 -5.33 -19.03 -46.27
N GLY A 557 -6.46 -18.32 -46.14
CA GLY A 557 -7.81 -18.89 -46.22
C GLY A 557 -8.38 -19.36 -44.86
N LEU A 558 -7.57 -19.37 -43.79
CA LEU A 558 -8.02 -19.64 -42.42
C LEU A 558 -8.38 -18.33 -41.70
N ALA A 559 -9.43 -18.36 -40.89
CA ALA A 559 -9.73 -17.29 -39.95
C ALA A 559 -8.91 -17.50 -38.67
N MET A 560 -7.98 -16.59 -38.35
CA MET A 560 -7.05 -16.72 -37.23
C MET A 560 -7.23 -15.57 -36.22
N ARG A 561 -7.30 -15.89 -34.93
CA ARG A 561 -7.43 -14.92 -33.83
C ARG A 561 -6.08 -14.73 -33.14
N ASP A 562 -5.68 -13.48 -32.94
CA ASP A 562 -4.47 -13.13 -32.17
C ASP A 562 -4.75 -13.23 -30.66
N ILE A 563 -3.90 -13.95 -29.93
CA ILE A 563 -3.75 -13.87 -28.46
C ILE A 563 -2.38 -13.26 -28.17
N TRP A 564 -2.31 -12.25 -27.30
CA TRP A 564 -1.04 -11.62 -26.97
C TRP A 564 -0.96 -11.12 -25.53
N SER A 565 0.26 -10.83 -25.08
CA SER A 565 0.57 -10.18 -23.81
C SER A 565 1.83 -9.33 -23.96
N VAL A 566 1.93 -8.27 -23.17
CA VAL A 566 3.15 -7.47 -23.08
C VAL A 566 4.08 -8.16 -22.08
N GLY A 567 5.34 -8.39 -22.45
CA GLY A 567 6.36 -8.94 -21.54
C GLY A 567 7.58 -8.01 -21.37
N TYR A 568 7.58 -6.85 -22.01
CA TYR A 568 8.50 -5.76 -21.73
C TYR A 568 7.91 -4.42 -22.18
N LEU A 569 8.10 -3.36 -21.40
CA LEU A 569 7.69 -2.00 -21.75
C LEU A 569 8.88 -1.07 -21.49
N SER A 570 9.27 -0.33 -22.51
CA SER A 570 10.42 0.57 -22.41
C SER A 570 10.11 1.76 -21.51
N GLU A 571 11.12 2.31 -20.85
CA GLU A 571 11.01 3.63 -20.23
C GLU A 571 11.01 4.74 -21.31
N ASP A 572 11.74 4.50 -22.40
CA ASP A 572 11.94 5.37 -23.57
C ASP A 572 10.90 5.17 -24.70
N ASP A 573 10.95 6.05 -25.70
CA ASP A 573 10.15 5.97 -26.93
C ASP A 573 10.54 4.84 -27.90
N ALA A 574 11.63 4.12 -27.62
CA ALA A 574 12.13 2.99 -28.38
C ALA A 574 12.61 1.87 -27.45
N LEU A 575 12.78 0.65 -27.98
CA LEU A 575 13.43 -0.45 -27.29
C LEU A 575 14.95 -0.37 -27.49
N SER A 576 15.73 -0.74 -26.48
CA SER A 576 17.19 -0.78 -26.60
C SER A 576 17.63 -1.82 -27.65
N VAL A 577 18.84 -1.65 -28.19
CA VAL A 577 19.44 -2.61 -29.12
C VAL A 577 19.61 -3.98 -28.46
N ASP A 578 19.99 -4.01 -27.17
CA ASP A 578 20.17 -5.26 -26.42
C ASP A 578 18.84 -5.97 -26.17
N THR A 579 17.82 -5.24 -25.75
CA THR A 579 16.44 -5.75 -25.60
C THR A 579 15.93 -6.32 -26.91
N THR A 580 16.06 -5.57 -28.01
CA THR A 580 15.61 -5.99 -29.35
C THR A 580 16.39 -7.23 -29.84
N THR A 581 17.70 -7.26 -29.62
CA THR A 581 18.55 -8.41 -29.94
C THR A 581 18.18 -9.65 -29.11
N GLN A 582 17.82 -9.48 -27.84
CA GLN A 582 17.40 -10.58 -26.98
C GLN A 582 16.05 -11.14 -27.42
N LEU A 583 15.05 -10.30 -27.67
CA LEU A 583 13.75 -10.73 -28.22
C LEU A 583 13.89 -11.50 -29.54
N LEU A 584 14.82 -11.09 -30.40
CA LEU A 584 15.12 -11.82 -31.64
C LEU A 584 15.77 -13.20 -31.38
N LYS A 585 16.66 -13.32 -30.39
CA LYS A 585 17.21 -14.62 -29.94
C LYS A 585 16.14 -15.49 -29.30
N ASP A 586 15.22 -14.90 -28.54
CA ASP A 586 14.12 -15.61 -27.89
C ASP A 586 13.16 -16.21 -28.94
N ASN A 587 12.93 -15.53 -30.07
CA ASN A 587 12.19 -16.06 -31.21
C ASN A 587 12.85 -17.28 -31.87
N ALA A 588 14.17 -17.43 -31.76
CA ALA A 588 14.87 -18.64 -32.22
C ALA A 588 14.80 -19.80 -31.22
N ALA A 589 14.19 -19.58 -30.04
CA ALA A 589 14.15 -20.53 -28.92
C ALA A 589 12.71 -20.83 -28.44
N THR A 590 11.67 -20.40 -29.17
CA THR A 590 10.27 -20.69 -28.85
C THR A 590 9.47 -21.05 -30.11
N ASP A 591 8.73 -22.15 -30.03
CA ASP A 591 7.78 -22.59 -31.06
C ASP A 591 6.33 -22.18 -30.72
N GLU A 592 6.11 -21.55 -29.55
CA GLU A 592 4.78 -21.28 -28.98
C GLU A 592 4.09 -20.03 -29.56
N GLY A 593 4.87 -19.15 -30.20
CA GLY A 593 4.45 -17.83 -30.66
C GLY A 593 5.65 -16.99 -31.09
N ALA A 594 5.49 -15.67 -31.18
CA ALA A 594 6.57 -14.75 -31.53
C ALA A 594 6.57 -13.47 -30.69
N TRP A 595 7.76 -13.02 -30.34
CA TRP A 595 8.07 -11.68 -29.87
C TRP A 595 8.05 -10.68 -31.03
N GLU A 596 7.19 -9.68 -30.90
CA GLU A 596 7.01 -8.57 -31.82
C GLU A 596 7.41 -7.26 -31.12
N LEU A 597 8.00 -6.34 -31.87
CA LEU A 597 8.18 -4.95 -31.42
C LEU A 597 6.86 -4.21 -31.67
N GLY A 598 6.33 -3.56 -30.65
CA GLY A 598 5.06 -2.84 -30.73
C GLY A 598 5.02 -1.59 -29.86
N ARG A 599 3.82 -1.06 -29.65
CA ARG A 599 3.55 -0.04 -28.64
C ARG A 599 2.40 -0.47 -27.73
N PHE A 600 2.53 -0.14 -26.45
CA PHE A 600 1.47 -0.31 -25.46
C PHE A 600 1.40 0.94 -24.57
N LEU A 601 0.20 1.47 -24.36
CA LEU A 601 -0.03 2.75 -23.65
C LEU A 601 0.89 3.89 -24.15
N GLY A 602 1.09 3.97 -25.46
CA GLY A 602 1.93 4.98 -26.13
C GLY A 602 3.44 4.67 -26.14
N LYS A 603 3.94 3.85 -25.21
CA LYS A 603 5.38 3.51 -25.09
C LYS A 603 5.78 2.33 -25.98
N ALA A 604 7.07 2.22 -26.30
CA ALA A 604 7.61 1.06 -27.03
C ALA A 604 7.58 -0.20 -26.16
N ALA A 605 7.21 -1.34 -26.74
CA ALA A 605 6.91 -2.57 -26.01
C ALA A 605 7.39 -3.84 -26.73
N GLY A 606 7.87 -4.82 -25.96
CA GLY A 606 8.06 -6.19 -26.41
C GLY A 606 6.78 -7.00 -26.13
N ILE A 607 6.13 -7.45 -27.18
CA ILE A 607 4.82 -8.12 -27.13
C ILE A 607 4.98 -9.56 -27.59
N PHE A 608 4.54 -10.54 -26.80
CA PHE A 608 4.46 -11.93 -27.23
C PHE A 608 3.08 -12.20 -27.82
N ARG A 609 3.02 -12.73 -29.05
CA ARG A 609 1.79 -13.05 -29.77
C ARG A 609 1.78 -14.50 -30.27
N THR A 610 0.65 -15.16 -30.07
CA THR A 610 0.29 -16.46 -30.65
C THR A 610 -0.99 -16.29 -31.48
N ARG A 611 -1.23 -17.19 -32.45
CA ARG A 611 -2.47 -17.20 -33.25
C ARG A 611 -3.14 -18.56 -33.18
N ILE A 612 -4.46 -18.57 -33.04
CA ILE A 612 -5.29 -19.78 -33.02
C ILE A 612 -6.42 -19.68 -34.06
N PRO A 613 -7.01 -20.80 -34.51
CA PRO A 613 -8.23 -20.77 -35.33
C PRO A 613 -9.35 -19.98 -34.66
N ALA A 614 -10.16 -19.28 -35.45
CA ALA A 614 -11.26 -18.44 -34.97
C ALA A 614 -12.37 -19.22 -34.26
N ASP A 615 -12.54 -20.49 -34.64
CA ASP A 615 -13.50 -21.48 -34.16
C ASP A 615 -12.91 -22.44 -33.11
N ALA A 616 -11.73 -22.12 -32.57
CA ALA A 616 -11.10 -22.87 -31.50
C ALA A 616 -12.02 -23.02 -30.27
N ASP A 617 -11.91 -24.17 -29.63
CA ASP A 617 -12.65 -24.48 -28.40
C ASP A 617 -12.04 -23.81 -27.16
N TRP A 618 -12.81 -23.82 -26.07
CA TRP A 618 -12.39 -23.21 -24.82
C TRP A 618 -11.12 -23.84 -24.25
N GLN A 619 -10.89 -25.14 -24.46
CA GLN A 619 -9.67 -25.80 -24.00
C GLN A 619 -8.44 -25.25 -24.74
N THR A 620 -8.52 -25.09 -26.05
CA THR A 620 -7.47 -24.48 -26.87
C THR A 620 -7.24 -23.02 -26.46
N ILE A 621 -8.31 -22.23 -26.33
CA ILE A 621 -8.23 -20.81 -25.93
C ILE A 621 -7.58 -20.66 -24.55
N SER A 622 -8.04 -21.41 -23.54
CA SER A 622 -7.52 -21.33 -22.17
C SER A 622 -6.06 -21.81 -22.05
N GLN A 623 -5.69 -22.87 -22.77
CA GLN A 623 -4.30 -23.33 -22.82
C GLN A 623 -3.38 -22.28 -23.49
N THR A 624 -3.81 -21.68 -24.61
CA THR A 624 -3.04 -20.63 -25.28
C THR A 624 -2.93 -19.37 -24.43
N LEU A 625 -4.01 -18.94 -23.75
CA LEU A 625 -3.98 -17.81 -22.82
C LEU A 625 -2.94 -18.04 -21.71
N ARG A 626 -2.89 -19.24 -21.12
CA ARG A 626 -1.90 -19.60 -20.10
C ARG A 626 -0.46 -19.62 -20.64
N ILE A 627 -0.25 -20.13 -21.85
CA ILE A 627 1.07 -20.12 -22.52
C ILE A 627 1.53 -18.67 -22.73
N VAL A 628 0.70 -17.85 -23.37
CA VAL A 628 0.99 -16.43 -23.64
C VAL A 628 1.28 -15.66 -22.34
N ALA A 629 0.47 -15.88 -21.30
CA ALA A 629 0.69 -15.31 -19.97
C ALA A 629 2.05 -15.73 -19.37
N THR A 630 2.33 -17.03 -19.31
CA THR A 630 3.54 -17.58 -18.67
C THR A 630 4.81 -17.21 -19.42
N THR A 631 4.75 -17.11 -20.76
CA THR A 631 5.89 -16.73 -21.59
C THR A 631 6.14 -15.22 -21.56
N ALA A 632 5.10 -14.39 -21.41
CA ALA A 632 5.26 -12.95 -21.15
C ALA A 632 5.88 -12.66 -19.77
N ASP A 633 5.28 -13.20 -18.70
CA ASP A 633 5.77 -13.17 -17.30
C ASP A 633 7.26 -13.57 -17.21
N ARG A 634 7.64 -14.69 -17.85
CA ARG A 634 9.04 -15.15 -17.84
C ARG A 634 9.98 -14.16 -18.52
N LYS A 635 9.53 -13.45 -19.56
CA LYS A 635 10.36 -12.49 -20.30
C LYS A 635 10.55 -11.19 -19.53
N GLU A 636 9.49 -10.75 -18.88
CA GLU A 636 9.47 -9.63 -17.94
C GLU A 636 10.58 -9.81 -16.91
N ARG A 637 10.54 -10.95 -16.20
CA ARG A 637 11.54 -11.37 -15.21
C ARG A 637 12.97 -11.46 -15.76
N VAL A 638 13.16 -11.70 -17.06
CA VAL A 638 14.50 -11.85 -17.68
C VAL A 638 15.06 -10.51 -18.18
N LEU A 639 14.21 -9.61 -18.69
CA LEU A 639 14.66 -8.32 -19.25
C LEU A 639 14.61 -7.16 -18.25
N MET A 640 13.68 -7.19 -17.30
CA MET A 640 13.58 -6.23 -16.19
C MET A 640 14.29 -6.72 -14.93
N GLY A 641 14.64 -8.02 -14.87
CA GLY A 641 15.00 -8.73 -13.63
C GLY A 641 13.81 -9.06 -12.72
N ASN A 642 12.62 -8.54 -13.05
CA ASN A 642 11.47 -8.31 -12.16
C ASN A 642 10.14 -8.25 -12.97
N ASP A 643 8.99 -8.07 -12.30
CA ASP A 643 7.62 -8.18 -12.87
C ASP A 643 6.89 -6.81 -12.78
N ASN A 644 6.69 -6.13 -13.92
CA ASN A 644 6.38 -4.69 -14.01
C ASN A 644 5.12 -4.30 -14.85
N LEU A 645 4.39 -5.22 -15.47
CA LEU A 645 3.30 -4.94 -16.44
C LEU A 645 1.87 -5.25 -15.95
#